data_AF-A0AAD8GBP2-F1
#
_entry.id   AF-A0AAD8GBP2-F1
#
_cell.length_a   1.000
_cell.length_b   1.000
_cell.length_c   1.000
_cell.angle_alpha   90.00
_cell.angle_beta   90.00
_cell.angle_gamma   90.00
#
_symmetry.space_group_name_H-M   'P 1'
#
loop_
_entity.id
_entity.type
_entity.pdbx_description
1 polymer ?
#
loop_
_entity_poly.entity_id
_entity_poly.type
_entity_poly.pdbx_seq_one_letter_code
_entity_poly.pdbx_strand_id
1 'polypeptide(L)'
;MLLMNPSWDSQTEIDESLEEYKKGLRDRASRSITQLRSVLEEQPSAEAALSPKRGPGMAHSSPRVTVGWREGDLKMTWKELQHSHAVNQLRSLLRQQERESAPGTPASRRKTSPKRPSEKGDADLPAVQDLVPIINSQSEYIQHLEAEVMFCKDELSGMKQRIRVVILENDKLQAELKSKTVEDTLKDYTILDTSTNALESCLTGRTVPRAPDSRQHSHRQQQPPSAPTQAQASNNLTEALKWQMELEKLKLLYQAKTETLEAQVMSLRKDLAVSQKDCEEMKGRLRHQESVAAMSSGNRVGGLCLKCAQHEAVLAQTHTNVHMQAIDRLTRERDELMAVLSSQRSNQGEMQQRESSAYRQVKQAVEMAEEANLEKTQALIQCEQLKKEILRQKGRLQMELAAEQEKITKAKETAREEMMKEKEELAASVMSLSVKVASLEGQLERLTRENNSVASQLEEAQRQLTSQDLDISKVCGELRYQLNQSQLKRDEAEKELREFRTKTTRDLELREQEMEKLHLELSETKQRLERAQQDSARAKDESLRVTELLSRSEHQLHLTRLEKEAAVRCRSDDVKALTFQAQHREQELIQKMQQMETQHEKSVNELEALLNSQNTLIGKLKDECRILGTKLEHVTEKNRQFVLFRSEIGQLSQENMYLRDTLEKLQSRSDEMEAQCIQHGRMHVRMKQRLGQLDQHCQSSAQHVVELLNKQNQLLKEKHALTEEMQHLRIQVYLL
;
A
#
# COMPACT_ATOMS: atom_id res chain seq x y z
N MET A 1 44.56 -73.40 9.63
CA MET A 1 44.62 -71.97 10.01
C MET A 1 43.31 -71.60 10.67
N LEU A 2 43.36 -70.69 11.66
CA LEU A 2 42.21 -70.21 12.41
C LEU A 2 41.45 -69.15 11.61
N LEU A 3 40.12 -69.17 11.67
CA LEU A 3 39.27 -67.98 11.58
C LEU A 3 38.12 -68.13 12.57
N MET A 4 38.06 -67.23 13.56
CA MET A 4 37.02 -67.16 14.59
C MET A 4 35.88 -66.27 14.07
N ASN A 5 34.62 -66.67 14.32
CA ASN A 5 33.44 -65.85 14.03
C ASN A 5 32.92 -65.19 15.32
N PRO A 6 33.00 -63.85 15.48
CA PRO A 6 32.63 -63.15 16.72
C PRO A 6 31.16 -62.71 16.75
N SER A 7 30.24 -63.57 16.31
CA SER A 7 28.82 -63.19 16.07
C SER A 7 27.85 -63.51 17.21
N TRP A 8 28.28 -64.23 18.24
CA TRP A 8 27.37 -64.78 19.25
C TRP A 8 27.34 -63.95 20.55
N ASP A 9 28.46 -63.34 20.94
CA ASP A 9 28.56 -62.56 22.19
C ASP A 9 27.62 -61.34 22.21
N SER A 10 27.49 -60.61 21.09
CA SER A 10 26.61 -59.44 21.01
C SER A 10 25.12 -59.78 21.11
N GLN A 11 24.70 -60.98 20.70
CA GLN A 11 23.31 -61.40 20.83
C GLN A 11 22.99 -61.74 22.30
N THR A 12 23.92 -62.40 22.99
CA THR A 12 23.80 -62.69 24.43
C THR A 12 23.89 -61.43 25.29
N GLU A 13 24.74 -60.45 24.98
CA GLU A 13 24.78 -59.16 25.69
C GLU A 13 23.46 -58.39 25.55
N ILE A 14 22.81 -58.43 24.37
CA ILE A 14 21.51 -57.80 24.15
C ILE A 14 20.40 -58.52 24.93
N ASP A 15 20.37 -59.86 24.93
CA ASP A 15 19.37 -60.64 25.67
C ASP A 15 19.56 -60.54 27.20
N GLU A 16 20.80 -60.50 27.70
CA GLU A 16 21.10 -60.21 29.11
C GLU A 16 20.70 -58.78 29.48
N SER A 17 21.04 -57.78 28.66
CA SER A 17 20.60 -56.39 28.85
C SER A 17 19.07 -56.27 28.86
N LEU A 18 18.38 -57.04 28.01
CA LEU A 18 16.92 -57.05 27.92
C LEU A 18 16.29 -57.72 29.14
N GLU A 19 16.84 -58.82 29.66
CA GLU A 19 16.35 -59.43 30.90
C GLU A 19 16.74 -58.64 32.16
N GLU A 20 17.88 -57.95 32.19
CA GLU A 20 18.18 -56.97 33.24
C GLU A 20 17.21 -55.78 33.21
N TYR A 21 16.87 -55.26 32.02
CA TYR A 21 15.86 -54.22 31.87
C TYR A 21 14.48 -54.70 32.32
N LYS A 22 14.03 -55.88 31.87
CA LYS A 22 12.76 -56.50 32.32
C LYS A 22 12.76 -56.81 33.81
N LYS A 23 13.88 -57.27 34.39
CA LYS A 23 14.04 -57.51 35.83
C LYS A 23 13.99 -56.20 36.61
N GLY A 24 14.66 -55.15 36.14
CA GLY A 24 14.55 -53.80 36.69
C GLY A 24 13.13 -53.26 36.63
N LEU A 25 12.37 -53.54 35.55
CA LEU A 25 10.95 -53.20 35.44
C LEU A 25 10.08 -54.00 36.43
N ARG A 26 10.29 -55.32 36.53
CA ARG A 26 9.61 -56.21 37.48
C ARG A 26 9.89 -55.76 38.92
N ASP A 27 11.13 -55.48 39.29
CA ASP A 27 11.49 -55.03 40.64
C ASP A 27 10.99 -53.61 40.96
N ARG A 28 10.84 -52.74 39.95
CA ARG A 28 10.28 -51.39 40.13
C ARG A 28 8.75 -51.45 40.28
N ALA A 29 8.08 -52.31 39.50
CA ALA A 29 6.66 -52.63 39.66
C ALA A 29 6.37 -53.32 41.00
N SER A 30 7.17 -54.32 41.39
CA SER A 30 7.06 -54.99 42.69
C SER A 30 7.28 -54.02 43.85
N ARG A 31 8.30 -53.13 43.76
CA ARG A 31 8.51 -52.06 44.76
C ARG A 31 7.32 -51.11 44.85
N SER A 32 6.77 -50.68 43.72
CA SER A 32 5.55 -49.85 43.68
C SER A 32 4.34 -50.59 44.28
N ILE A 33 4.17 -51.89 44.03
CA ILE A 33 3.10 -52.72 44.62
C ILE A 33 3.30 -52.90 46.13
N THR A 34 4.53 -53.10 46.64
CA THR A 34 4.78 -53.12 48.09
C THR A 34 4.57 -51.76 48.75
N GLN A 35 4.92 -50.66 48.10
CA GLN A 35 4.62 -49.30 48.59
C GLN A 35 3.11 -49.03 48.61
N LEU A 36 2.37 -49.50 47.60
CA LEU A 36 0.91 -49.44 47.60
C LEU A 36 0.31 -50.33 48.69
N ARG A 37 0.87 -51.52 48.97
CA ARG A 37 0.45 -52.37 50.09
C ARG A 37 0.69 -51.72 51.44
N SER A 38 1.88 -51.16 51.70
CA SER A 38 2.15 -50.50 52.99
C SER A 38 1.24 -49.28 53.22
N VAL A 39 0.93 -48.52 52.15
CA VAL A 39 -0.03 -47.40 52.21
C VAL A 39 -1.49 -47.86 52.38
N LEU A 40 -1.82 -49.10 52.01
CA LEU A 40 -3.15 -49.70 52.22
C LEU A 40 -3.29 -50.40 53.58
N GLU A 41 -2.18 -50.88 54.17
CA GLU A 41 -2.17 -51.50 55.51
C GLU A 41 -2.14 -50.45 56.65
N GLU A 42 -1.73 -49.20 56.39
CA GLU A 42 -1.84 -48.08 57.34
C GLU A 42 -3.26 -47.48 57.46
N GLN A 43 -4.29 -48.32 57.63
CA GLN A 43 -5.57 -47.91 58.20
C GLN A 43 -5.79 -48.54 59.59
N PRO A 44 -6.01 -47.74 60.65
CA PRO A 44 -6.27 -48.28 61.98
C PRO A 44 -7.68 -48.90 62.05
N SER A 45 -7.74 -50.20 62.36
CA SER A 45 -8.98 -50.87 62.72
C SER A 45 -9.49 -50.36 64.07
N ALA A 46 -10.76 -49.97 64.13
CA ALA A 46 -11.37 -49.35 65.31
C ALA A 46 -12.78 -49.90 65.61
N GLU A 47 -12.86 -51.15 66.05
CA GLU A 47 -14.02 -51.71 66.77
C GLU A 47 -13.59 -52.61 67.93
N ALA A 48 -13.45 -52.02 69.12
CA ALA A 48 -13.59 -52.71 70.42
C ALA A 48 -13.79 -51.66 71.53
N ALA A 49 -14.84 -51.83 72.35
CA ALA A 49 -15.23 -50.86 73.37
C ALA A 49 -14.49 -51.05 74.71
N LEU A 50 -14.39 -49.99 75.53
CA LEU A 50 -15.02 -49.87 76.86
C LEU A 50 -14.46 -48.69 77.70
N SER A 51 -15.34 -47.72 77.98
CA SER A 51 -15.58 -46.89 79.19
C SER A 51 -14.65 -46.94 80.44
N PRO A 52 -14.77 -46.01 81.42
CA PRO A 52 -14.99 -44.54 81.35
C PRO A 52 -14.24 -43.72 82.46
N LYS A 53 -14.22 -42.37 82.41
CA LYS A 53 -14.34 -41.49 83.62
C LYS A 53 -14.48 -39.96 83.39
N ARG A 54 -15.56 -39.41 83.96
CA ARG A 54 -15.78 -38.07 84.60
C ARG A 54 -15.32 -36.76 83.91
N GLY A 55 -16.29 -35.83 83.74
CA GLY A 55 -16.08 -34.37 83.52
C GLY A 55 -15.82 -33.59 84.82
N PRO A 56 -16.31 -32.34 85.04
CA PRO A 56 -17.35 -31.59 84.30
C PRO A 56 -17.04 -30.08 84.02
N GLY A 57 -17.95 -29.36 83.34
CA GLY A 57 -18.20 -27.92 83.64
C GLY A 57 -18.41 -26.93 82.48
N MET A 58 -19.67 -26.49 82.30
CA MET A 58 -20.18 -25.15 81.90
C MET A 58 -19.67 -24.42 80.61
N ALA A 59 -20.42 -23.53 79.94
CA ALA A 59 -21.86 -23.40 79.64
C ALA A 59 -22.10 -22.20 78.68
N HIS A 60 -23.17 -22.26 77.85
CA HIS A 60 -23.71 -21.18 76.98
C HIS A 60 -22.81 -20.71 75.80
N SER A 61 -23.31 -20.37 74.60
CA SER A 61 -24.68 -20.05 74.14
C SER A 61 -24.99 -20.56 72.70
N SER A 62 -26.28 -20.51 72.31
CA SER A 62 -26.92 -21.09 71.10
C SER A 62 -26.87 -20.16 69.85
N PRO A 63 -27.41 -20.50 68.65
CA PRO A 63 -28.12 -21.73 68.23
C PRO A 63 -27.80 -22.33 66.82
N ARG A 64 -27.70 -23.67 66.80
CA ARG A 64 -28.43 -24.62 65.92
C ARG A 64 -28.86 -24.20 64.48
N VAL A 65 -28.24 -24.82 63.48
CA VAL A 65 -28.98 -25.44 62.35
C VAL A 65 -28.56 -26.91 62.25
N THR A 66 -29.51 -27.82 62.45
CA THR A 66 -29.30 -29.27 62.32
C THR A 66 -29.63 -29.73 60.90
N VAL A 67 -28.61 -30.10 60.13
CA VAL A 67 -28.74 -30.99 58.97
C VAL A 67 -28.14 -32.33 59.37
N GLY A 68 -28.94 -33.40 59.24
CA GLY A 68 -28.49 -34.75 59.57
C GLY A 68 -27.57 -35.29 58.49
N TRP A 69 -26.26 -35.25 58.72
CA TRP A 69 -25.28 -35.91 57.87
C TRP A 69 -25.43 -37.43 58.00
N ARG A 70 -25.72 -38.09 56.87
CA ARG A 70 -25.85 -39.54 56.82
C ARG A 70 -24.45 -40.15 56.79
N GLU A 71 -24.27 -41.26 57.48
CA GLU A 71 -22.96 -41.90 57.70
C GLU A 71 -22.22 -42.31 56.40
N GLY A 72 -22.92 -42.35 55.26
CA GLY A 72 -22.33 -42.53 53.93
C GLY A 72 -21.55 -41.31 53.41
N ASP A 73 -21.94 -40.08 53.75
CA ASP A 73 -21.31 -38.87 53.22
C ASP A 73 -19.89 -38.69 53.76
N LEU A 74 -19.65 -39.05 55.03
CA LEU A 74 -18.32 -39.00 55.64
C LEU A 74 -17.31 -39.87 54.88
N LYS A 75 -17.77 -41.02 54.34
CA LYS A 75 -16.96 -41.98 53.58
C LYS A 75 -16.70 -41.51 52.14
N MET A 76 -17.60 -40.73 51.55
CA MET A 76 -17.39 -40.09 50.24
C MET A 76 -16.43 -38.90 50.38
N THR A 77 -16.64 -38.02 51.37
CA THR A 77 -15.73 -36.90 51.64
C THR A 77 -14.32 -37.37 52.01
N TRP A 78 -14.17 -38.51 52.70
CA TRP A 78 -12.84 -39.08 52.98
C TRP A 78 -12.14 -39.59 51.73
N LYS A 79 -12.86 -40.27 50.82
CA LYS A 79 -12.30 -40.70 49.52
C LYS A 79 -11.89 -39.50 48.68
N GLU A 80 -12.72 -38.47 48.63
CA GLU A 80 -12.45 -37.24 47.89
C GLU A 80 -11.25 -36.47 48.47
N LEU A 81 -11.13 -36.42 49.80
CA LEU A 81 -9.95 -35.87 50.49
C LEU A 81 -8.69 -36.69 50.21
N GLN A 82 -8.75 -38.02 50.26
CA GLN A 82 -7.63 -38.90 49.87
C GLN A 82 -7.23 -38.74 48.40
N HIS A 83 -8.19 -38.60 47.49
CA HIS A 83 -7.93 -38.35 46.07
C HIS A 83 -7.29 -36.97 45.87
N SER A 84 -7.74 -35.94 46.61
CA SER A 84 -7.08 -34.63 46.62
C SER A 84 -5.64 -34.70 47.14
N HIS A 85 -5.38 -35.54 48.15
CA HIS A 85 -4.04 -35.72 48.72
C HIS A 85 -3.12 -36.44 47.73
N ALA A 86 -3.59 -37.52 47.09
CA ALA A 86 -2.85 -38.22 46.05
C ALA A 86 -2.57 -37.34 44.83
N VAL A 87 -3.54 -36.52 44.39
CA VAL A 87 -3.36 -35.53 43.32
C VAL A 87 -2.36 -34.44 43.72
N ASN A 88 -2.37 -33.99 44.99
CA ASN A 88 -1.39 -33.02 45.48
C ASN A 88 0.01 -33.61 45.63
N GLN A 89 0.14 -34.90 45.99
CA GLN A 89 1.41 -35.63 45.97
C GLN A 89 1.95 -35.84 44.54
N LEU A 90 1.08 -36.17 43.57
CA LEU A 90 1.46 -36.20 42.15
C LEU A 90 1.91 -34.81 41.66
N ARG A 91 1.23 -33.74 42.07
CA ARG A 91 1.64 -32.35 41.79
C ARG A 91 2.90 -31.90 42.52
N SER A 92 3.33 -32.55 43.61
CA SER A 92 4.65 -32.30 44.21
C SER A 92 5.74 -33.11 43.52
N LEU A 93 5.47 -34.37 43.15
CA LEU A 93 6.41 -35.22 42.43
C LEU A 93 6.70 -34.70 41.02
N LEU A 94 5.69 -34.25 40.26
CA LEU A 94 5.89 -33.60 38.96
C LEU A 94 6.74 -32.33 39.07
N ARG A 95 6.50 -31.49 40.09
CA ARG A 95 7.32 -30.29 40.37
C ARG A 95 8.72 -30.59 40.92
N GLN A 96 8.97 -31.83 41.34
CA GLN A 96 10.29 -32.31 41.73
C GLN A 96 11.05 -32.81 40.50
N GLN A 97 10.37 -33.52 39.59
CA GLN A 97 10.90 -33.95 38.29
C GLN A 97 11.24 -32.76 37.36
N GLU A 98 10.43 -31.69 37.37
CA GLU A 98 10.74 -30.40 36.71
C GLU A 98 11.96 -29.68 37.32
N ARG A 99 12.37 -30.01 38.55
CA ARG A 99 13.56 -29.44 39.21
C ARG A 99 14.82 -30.26 39.02
N GLU A 100 14.69 -31.56 38.76
CA GLU A 100 15.82 -32.48 38.53
C GLU A 100 16.29 -32.48 37.06
N SER A 101 15.49 -31.93 36.13
CA SER A 101 15.77 -31.88 34.69
C SER A 101 16.47 -30.61 34.18
N ALA A 102 16.98 -29.74 35.07
CA ALA A 102 17.59 -28.45 34.71
C ALA A 102 18.99 -28.23 35.33
N PRO A 103 20.08 -28.10 34.54
CA PRO A 103 21.42 -27.84 35.07
C PRO A 103 21.67 -26.34 35.41
N GLY A 104 21.74 -26.03 36.70
CA GLY A 104 22.67 -25.08 37.34
C GLY A 104 22.85 -23.62 36.86
N THR A 105 22.06 -22.69 37.45
CA THR A 105 22.48 -21.38 38.08
C THR A 105 23.33 -20.29 37.35
N PRO A 106 23.35 -19.00 37.79
CA PRO A 106 22.34 -18.22 38.55
C PRO A 106 22.11 -16.72 38.11
N ALA A 107 20.96 -16.17 38.53
CA ALA A 107 20.68 -14.78 38.96
C ALA A 107 21.02 -13.52 38.11
N SER A 108 20.00 -12.68 37.82
CA SER A 108 19.96 -11.27 38.29
C SER A 108 18.58 -10.58 38.12
N ARG A 109 18.34 -9.50 38.88
CA ARG A 109 17.13 -8.65 38.87
C ARG A 109 17.15 -7.63 37.72
N ARG A 110 16.00 -7.36 37.08
CA ARG A 110 15.17 -6.12 37.26
C ARG A 110 13.98 -6.01 36.29
N LYS A 111 13.02 -5.15 36.66
CA LYS A 111 11.82 -4.77 35.90
C LYS A 111 12.17 -3.86 34.71
N THR A 112 11.43 -3.96 33.59
CA THR A 112 10.60 -2.91 32.93
C THR A 112 10.40 -3.18 31.43
N SER A 113 9.21 -2.87 30.92
CA SER A 113 8.81 -2.87 29.48
C SER A 113 9.08 -1.49 28.84
N PRO A 114 8.71 -1.16 27.57
CA PRO A 114 8.32 -1.98 26.39
C PRO A 114 8.93 -1.51 25.01
N LYS A 115 8.57 -2.22 23.92
CA LYS A 115 8.53 -1.83 22.46
C LYS A 115 9.59 -2.40 21.48
N ARG A 116 9.02 -3.02 20.41
CA ARG A 116 9.43 -3.32 19.00
C ARG A 116 10.60 -2.52 18.35
N PRO A 117 11.08 -2.87 17.13
CA PRO A 117 11.38 -4.20 16.52
C PRO A 117 12.73 -4.21 15.73
N SER A 118 13.24 -5.37 15.27
CA SER A 118 14.03 -5.55 14.01
C SER A 118 14.54 -7.00 13.87
N GLU A 119 15.20 -7.30 12.74
CA GLU A 119 15.35 -8.62 12.11
C GLU A 119 16.65 -9.38 12.45
N LYS A 120 16.66 -10.67 12.04
CA LYS A 120 17.78 -11.62 11.84
C LYS A 120 18.35 -12.33 13.06
N GLY A 121 18.43 -13.66 12.92
CA GLY A 121 19.06 -14.59 13.86
C GLY A 121 18.70 -16.05 13.55
N ASP A 122 19.15 -16.58 12.41
CA ASP A 122 19.15 -18.04 12.18
C ASP A 122 20.13 -18.71 13.17
N ALA A 123 19.63 -19.17 14.30
CA ALA A 123 20.32 -20.04 15.25
C ALA A 123 19.31 -20.61 16.26
N ASP A 124 18.57 -21.66 15.87
CA ASP A 124 18.02 -22.72 16.74
C ASP A 124 17.16 -23.70 15.91
N LEU A 125 17.76 -24.24 14.84
CA LEU A 125 17.25 -25.43 14.15
C LEU A 125 18.22 -26.59 14.45
N PRO A 126 17.76 -27.73 14.99
CA PRO A 126 18.63 -28.89 15.19
C PRO A 126 19.18 -29.36 13.85
N ALA A 127 20.41 -29.88 13.84
CA ALA A 127 21.07 -30.26 12.61
C ALA A 127 20.25 -31.33 11.88
N VAL A 128 20.17 -31.25 10.54
CA VAL A 128 19.32 -32.15 9.73
C VAL A 128 19.62 -33.64 9.98
N GLN A 129 20.84 -33.96 10.40
CA GLN A 129 21.27 -35.32 10.76
C GLN A 129 20.60 -35.85 12.04
N ASP A 130 20.26 -35.00 13.01
CA ASP A 130 19.54 -35.38 14.25
C ASP A 130 18.04 -35.63 13.99
N LEU A 131 17.50 -35.10 12.89
CA LEU A 131 16.11 -35.30 12.48
C LEU A 131 15.90 -36.61 11.71
N VAL A 132 16.91 -37.18 11.04
CA VAL A 132 16.77 -38.42 10.26
C VAL A 132 16.30 -39.62 11.11
N PRO A 133 16.85 -39.90 12.31
CA PRO A 133 16.34 -40.98 13.17
C PRO A 133 14.92 -40.73 13.67
N ILE A 134 14.55 -39.47 13.90
CA ILE A 134 13.22 -39.07 14.36
C ILE A 134 12.19 -39.23 13.22
N ILE A 135 12.54 -38.83 12.00
CA ILE A 135 11.69 -39.01 10.81
C ILE A 135 11.53 -40.49 10.47
N ASN A 136 12.59 -41.30 10.59
CA ASN A 136 12.50 -42.74 10.37
C ASN A 136 11.64 -43.43 11.43
N SER A 137 11.84 -43.16 12.72
CA SER A 137 10.99 -43.72 13.79
C SER A 137 9.53 -43.22 13.75
N GLN A 138 9.29 -41.98 13.31
CA GLN A 138 7.93 -41.51 13.01
C GLN A 138 7.33 -42.24 11.80
N SER A 139 8.13 -42.56 10.77
CA SER A 139 7.68 -43.33 9.60
C SER A 139 7.36 -44.78 9.96
N GLU A 140 8.17 -45.42 10.81
CA GLU A 140 7.92 -46.75 11.37
C GLU A 140 6.65 -46.76 12.24
N TYR A 141 6.44 -45.73 13.05
CA TYR A 141 5.22 -45.58 13.86
C TYR A 141 3.97 -45.34 13.00
N ILE A 142 4.07 -44.56 11.92
CA ILE A 142 2.99 -44.39 10.94
C ILE A 142 2.68 -45.74 10.25
N GLN A 143 3.69 -46.48 9.80
CA GLN A 143 3.50 -47.81 9.20
C GLN A 143 2.85 -48.81 10.18
N HIS A 144 3.20 -48.76 11.47
CA HIS A 144 2.54 -49.55 12.51
C HIS A 144 1.06 -49.18 12.66
N LEU A 145 0.73 -47.90 12.77
CA LEU A 145 -0.65 -47.42 12.86
C LEU A 145 -1.45 -47.75 11.58
N GLU A 146 -0.84 -47.65 10.40
CA GLU A 146 -1.46 -48.07 9.13
C GLU A 146 -1.74 -49.57 9.11
N ALA A 147 -0.82 -50.40 9.60
CA ALA A 147 -1.01 -51.84 9.74
C ALA A 147 -2.12 -52.20 10.74
N GLU A 148 -2.20 -51.52 11.90
CA GLU A 148 -3.28 -51.68 12.88
C GLU A 148 -4.65 -51.24 12.31
N VAL A 149 -4.69 -50.15 11.56
CA VAL A 149 -5.90 -49.68 10.88
C VAL A 149 -6.33 -50.66 9.78
N MET A 150 -5.39 -51.25 9.04
CA MET A 150 -5.68 -52.31 8.07
C MET A 150 -6.22 -53.57 8.75
N PHE A 151 -5.57 -54.04 9.82
CA PHE A 151 -6.05 -55.17 10.63
C PHE A 151 -7.47 -54.92 11.17
N CYS A 152 -7.74 -53.72 11.70
CA CYS A 152 -9.08 -53.36 12.19
C CYS A 152 -10.13 -53.30 11.06
N LYS A 153 -9.76 -52.80 9.86
CA LYS A 153 -10.65 -52.84 8.68
C LYS A 153 -10.94 -54.27 8.25
N ASP A 154 -9.94 -55.13 8.24
CA ASP A 154 -10.08 -56.52 7.82
C ASP A 154 -10.93 -57.32 8.82
N GLU A 155 -10.72 -57.19 10.14
CA GLU A 155 -11.59 -57.79 11.16
C GLU A 155 -13.01 -57.23 11.12
N LEU A 156 -13.21 -55.92 10.91
CA LEU A 156 -14.56 -55.36 10.72
C LEU A 156 -15.23 -55.89 9.45
N SER A 157 -14.46 -56.11 8.36
CA SER A 157 -14.98 -56.72 7.13
C SER A 157 -15.37 -58.19 7.33
N GLY A 158 -14.55 -58.94 8.07
CA GLY A 158 -14.82 -60.31 8.48
C GLY A 158 -16.04 -60.40 9.40
N MET A 159 -16.15 -59.50 10.37
CA MET A 159 -17.31 -59.40 11.26
C MET A 159 -18.59 -59.08 10.47
N LYS A 160 -18.52 -58.15 9.52
CA LYS A 160 -19.63 -57.81 8.61
C LYS A 160 -20.06 -59.01 7.76
N GLN A 161 -19.11 -59.82 7.29
CA GLN A 161 -19.42 -61.05 6.54
C GLN A 161 -20.02 -62.14 7.45
N ARG A 162 -19.50 -62.32 8.68
CA ARG A 162 -20.10 -63.21 9.71
C ARG A 162 -21.55 -62.80 10.02
N ILE A 163 -21.81 -61.52 10.26
CA ILE A 163 -23.16 -60.97 10.49
C ILE A 163 -24.07 -61.22 9.28
N ARG A 164 -23.57 -61.02 8.05
CA ARG A 164 -24.35 -61.31 6.83
C ARG A 164 -24.75 -62.78 6.72
N VAL A 165 -23.85 -63.72 7.06
CA VAL A 165 -24.17 -65.16 7.08
C VAL A 165 -25.24 -65.45 8.13
N VAL A 166 -25.11 -64.91 9.34
CA VAL A 166 -26.12 -65.08 10.41
C VAL A 166 -27.48 -64.49 10.03
N ILE A 167 -27.52 -63.35 9.33
CA ILE A 167 -28.78 -62.78 8.81
C ILE A 167 -29.41 -63.72 7.77
N LEU A 168 -28.65 -64.20 6.79
CA LEU A 168 -29.16 -65.13 5.77
C LEU A 168 -29.63 -66.46 6.37
N GLU A 169 -28.94 -66.96 7.40
CA GLU A 169 -29.36 -68.15 8.15
C GLU A 169 -30.63 -67.90 8.96
N ASN A 170 -30.77 -66.73 9.59
CA ASN A 170 -31.97 -66.34 10.33
C ASN A 170 -33.18 -66.14 9.38
N ASP A 171 -32.99 -65.48 8.23
CA ASP A 171 -34.00 -65.35 7.19
C ASP A 171 -34.45 -66.73 6.67
N LYS A 172 -33.50 -67.65 6.46
CA LYS A 172 -33.77 -69.04 6.08
C LYS A 172 -34.55 -69.79 7.17
N LEU A 173 -34.12 -69.72 8.43
CA LEU A 173 -34.82 -70.33 9.57
C LEU A 173 -36.22 -69.73 9.75
N GLN A 174 -36.40 -68.44 9.51
CA GLN A 174 -37.70 -67.78 9.57
C GLN A 174 -38.60 -68.22 8.40
N ALA A 175 -38.05 -68.46 7.21
CA ALA A 175 -38.76 -69.05 6.08
C ALA A 175 -39.14 -70.52 6.34
N GLU A 176 -38.23 -71.31 6.92
CA GLU A 176 -38.50 -72.70 7.35
C GLU A 176 -39.57 -72.74 8.45
N LEU A 177 -39.53 -71.85 9.45
CA LEU A 177 -40.58 -71.72 10.47
C LEU A 177 -41.93 -71.30 9.87
N LYS A 178 -41.96 -70.35 8.93
CA LYS A 178 -43.19 -69.97 8.21
C LYS A 178 -43.73 -71.15 7.38
N SER A 179 -42.87 -71.85 6.65
CA SER A 179 -43.22 -73.03 5.87
C SER A 179 -43.78 -74.13 6.78
N LYS A 180 -43.14 -74.38 7.93
CA LYS A 180 -43.56 -75.38 8.90
C LYS A 180 -44.88 -75.01 9.59
N THR A 181 -45.11 -73.74 9.92
CA THR A 181 -46.41 -73.27 10.42
C THR A 181 -47.52 -73.43 9.36
N VAL A 182 -47.22 -73.21 8.07
CA VAL A 182 -48.16 -73.48 6.97
C VAL A 182 -48.38 -74.99 6.78
N GLU A 183 -47.33 -75.79 6.90
CA GLU A 183 -47.42 -77.26 6.81
C GLU A 183 -48.19 -77.86 7.99
N ASP A 184 -48.00 -77.34 9.20
CA ASP A 184 -48.69 -77.79 10.42
C ASP A 184 -50.15 -77.31 10.43
N THR A 185 -50.46 -76.10 9.96
CA THR A 185 -51.86 -75.67 9.75
C THR A 185 -52.56 -76.42 8.62
N LEU A 186 -51.84 -76.81 7.55
CA LEU A 186 -52.36 -77.71 6.52
C LEU A 186 -52.53 -79.14 7.04
N LYS A 187 -51.66 -79.63 7.92
CA LYS A 187 -51.85 -80.92 8.61
C LYS A 187 -53.06 -80.87 9.53
N ASP A 188 -53.24 -79.82 10.32
CA ASP A 188 -54.44 -79.65 11.15
C ASP A 188 -55.71 -79.61 10.29
N TYR A 189 -55.68 -78.92 9.13
CA TYR A 189 -56.79 -78.94 8.17
C TYR A 189 -57.03 -80.34 7.57
N THR A 190 -55.96 -81.06 7.23
CA THR A 190 -56.02 -82.44 6.71
C THR A 190 -56.47 -83.45 7.79
N ILE A 191 -56.16 -83.20 9.06
CA ILE A 191 -56.63 -83.98 10.21
C ILE A 191 -58.12 -83.71 10.46
N LEU A 192 -58.62 -82.49 10.25
CA LEU A 192 -60.06 -82.24 10.23
C LEU A 192 -60.77 -82.97 9.07
N ASP A 193 -60.23 -82.92 7.85
CA ASP A 193 -60.85 -83.58 6.67
C ASP A 193 -60.69 -85.12 6.62
N THR A 194 -59.72 -85.68 7.35
CA THR A 194 -59.62 -87.15 7.55
C THR A 194 -60.42 -87.63 8.77
N SER A 195 -60.73 -86.75 9.73
CA SER A 195 -61.64 -87.03 10.85
C SER A 195 -63.11 -87.06 10.43
N THR A 196 -63.50 -86.26 9.44
CA THR A 196 -64.89 -86.19 8.94
C THR A 196 -65.31 -87.34 8.02
N ASN A 197 -64.37 -88.12 7.48
CA ASN A 197 -64.64 -89.18 6.49
C ASN A 197 -64.56 -90.62 7.04
N ALA A 198 -64.47 -90.82 8.36
CA ALA A 198 -64.14 -92.13 8.95
C ALA A 198 -65.14 -92.69 9.99
N LEU A 199 -66.36 -92.16 10.12
CA LEU A 199 -67.43 -92.88 10.85
C LEU A 199 -68.90 -92.54 10.48
N GLU A 200 -69.23 -92.36 9.19
CA GLU A 200 -70.63 -92.42 8.74
C GLU A 200 -71.10 -93.87 8.54
N SER A 201 -71.06 -94.66 9.61
CA SER A 201 -71.86 -95.90 9.75
C SER A 201 -71.82 -96.45 11.16
N CYS A 202 -73.02 -96.61 11.73
CA CYS A 202 -73.46 -97.75 12.55
C CYS A 202 -72.46 -98.38 13.56
N LEU A 203 -72.75 -98.51 14.86
CA LEU A 203 -74.05 -98.54 15.54
C LEU A 203 -73.83 -98.54 17.08
N THR A 204 -74.91 -98.37 17.83
CA THR A 204 -75.10 -98.87 19.22
C THR A 204 -74.09 -98.47 20.32
N GLY A 205 -74.59 -97.69 21.28
CA GLY A 205 -74.76 -98.26 22.63
C GLY A 205 -73.84 -97.77 23.76
N ARG A 206 -74.37 -96.84 24.56
CA ARG A 206 -74.50 -96.96 26.03
C ARG A 206 -73.20 -97.19 26.85
N THR A 207 -72.65 -96.13 27.44
CA THR A 207 -72.66 -95.95 28.93
C THR A 207 -72.28 -94.53 29.39
N VAL A 208 -72.79 -94.19 30.58
CA VAL A 208 -72.81 -92.91 31.31
C VAL A 208 -71.47 -92.65 32.07
N PRO A 209 -71.28 -91.57 32.86
CA PRO A 209 -70.60 -90.32 32.47
C PRO A 209 -69.32 -90.00 33.29
N ARG A 210 -68.68 -88.85 33.02
CA ARG A 210 -67.85 -88.16 34.03
C ARG A 210 -68.06 -86.64 33.97
N ALA A 211 -68.36 -86.05 35.12
CA ALA A 211 -68.64 -84.62 35.29
C ALA A 211 -67.36 -83.77 35.44
N PRO A 212 -67.47 -82.45 35.22
CA PRO A 212 -66.70 -81.44 35.96
C PRO A 212 -67.58 -80.67 36.96
N ASP A 213 -66.97 -80.24 38.06
CA ASP A 213 -67.65 -79.72 39.26
C ASP A 213 -68.24 -78.30 39.13
N SER A 214 -69.35 -78.09 39.83
CA SER A 214 -69.92 -76.76 40.13
C SER A 214 -69.04 -75.96 41.10
N ARG A 215 -68.79 -74.68 40.80
CA ARG A 215 -68.47 -73.67 41.83
C ARG A 215 -69.24 -72.36 41.66
N GLN A 216 -70.35 -72.31 42.40
CA GLN A 216 -70.81 -71.22 43.27
C GLN A 216 -71.07 -69.80 42.72
N HIS A 217 -72.30 -69.35 43.01
CA HIS A 217 -72.81 -67.99 42.88
C HIS A 217 -72.01 -66.91 43.61
N SER A 218 -72.19 -65.66 43.14
CA SER A 218 -72.58 -64.56 44.04
C SER A 218 -73.55 -63.59 43.33
N HIS A 219 -74.60 -63.20 44.04
CA HIS A 219 -75.60 -62.21 43.59
C HIS A 219 -75.09 -60.79 43.89
N ARG A 220 -75.48 -59.79 43.07
CA ARG A 220 -76.48 -58.74 43.43
C ARG A 220 -76.47 -57.54 42.44
N GLN A 221 -77.66 -57.21 41.90
CA GLN A 221 -78.25 -55.88 41.53
C GLN A 221 -77.29 -54.74 41.07
N GLN A 222 -77.52 -53.95 39.99
CA GLN A 222 -78.75 -53.43 39.34
C GLN A 222 -78.48 -52.95 37.88
N GLN A 223 -79.54 -52.66 37.11
CA GLN A 223 -79.57 -52.10 35.70
C GLN A 223 -79.66 -50.54 35.69
N PRO A 224 -79.82 -49.78 34.55
CA PRO A 224 -79.83 -50.05 33.08
C PRO A 224 -78.87 -49.07 32.27
N PRO A 225 -79.20 -48.48 31.08
CA PRO A 225 -78.96 -49.04 29.73
C PRO A 225 -78.21 -48.11 28.72
N SER A 226 -77.68 -48.66 27.61
CA SER A 226 -77.68 -48.04 26.26
C SER A 226 -77.12 -48.97 25.15
N ALA A 227 -77.79 -48.98 23.99
CA ALA A 227 -77.36 -49.58 22.71
C ALA A 227 -76.70 -48.48 21.81
N PRO A 228 -76.17 -48.71 20.58
CA PRO A 228 -76.31 -49.82 19.61
C PRO A 228 -74.93 -50.42 19.17
N THR A 229 -74.75 -51.40 18.27
CA THR A 229 -75.44 -51.69 17.00
C THR A 229 -75.25 -53.17 16.60
N GLN A 230 -76.32 -53.85 16.18
CA GLN A 230 -76.25 -55.19 15.57
C GLN A 230 -76.38 -55.11 14.05
N ALA A 231 -75.63 -55.94 13.33
CA ALA A 231 -75.92 -56.29 11.94
C ALA A 231 -75.34 -57.68 11.55
N GLN A 232 -75.66 -58.74 12.31
CA GLN A 232 -75.38 -60.14 11.90
C GLN A 232 -76.12 -61.26 12.67
N ALA A 233 -77.03 -60.94 13.60
CA ALA A 233 -77.61 -61.92 14.55
C ALA A 233 -78.95 -62.57 14.14
N SER A 234 -79.40 -62.45 12.87
CA SER A 234 -80.78 -62.80 12.47
C SER A 234 -81.05 -64.30 12.29
N ASN A 235 -80.06 -65.10 11.90
CA ASN A 235 -80.32 -66.50 11.51
C ASN A 235 -80.32 -67.46 12.71
N ASN A 236 -79.36 -67.29 13.64
CA ASN A 236 -79.18 -68.19 14.78
C ASN A 236 -80.36 -68.16 15.78
N LEU A 237 -81.11 -67.05 15.85
CA LEU A 237 -82.22 -66.90 16.80
C LEU A 237 -83.41 -67.82 16.46
N THR A 238 -83.67 -68.01 15.16
CA THR A 238 -84.78 -68.84 14.67
C THR A 238 -84.51 -70.33 14.82
N GLU A 239 -83.25 -70.75 14.74
CA GLU A 239 -82.85 -72.13 15.02
C GLU A 239 -82.87 -72.43 16.52
N ALA A 240 -82.40 -71.50 17.36
CA ALA A 240 -82.49 -71.63 18.82
C ALA A 240 -83.93 -71.81 19.30
N LEU A 241 -84.88 -71.03 18.76
CA LEU A 241 -86.31 -71.16 19.05
C LEU A 241 -86.88 -72.53 18.62
N LYS A 242 -86.50 -73.04 17.44
CA LYS A 242 -86.93 -74.38 16.98
C LYS A 242 -86.44 -75.49 17.91
N TRP A 243 -85.16 -75.45 18.30
CA TRP A 243 -84.60 -76.43 19.24
C TRP A 243 -85.23 -76.35 20.63
N GLN A 244 -85.60 -75.14 21.08
CA GLN A 244 -86.30 -74.94 22.34
C GLN A 244 -87.72 -75.56 22.31
N MET A 245 -88.45 -75.41 21.21
CA MET A 245 -89.78 -76.03 21.03
C MET A 245 -89.71 -77.57 20.96
N GLU A 246 -88.75 -78.15 20.22
CA GLU A 246 -88.59 -79.61 20.19
C GLU A 246 -88.14 -80.16 21.57
N LEU A 247 -87.35 -79.41 22.34
CA LEU A 247 -86.99 -79.79 23.71
C LEU A 247 -88.22 -79.81 24.65
N GLU A 248 -89.12 -78.84 24.55
CA GLU A 248 -90.38 -78.82 25.32
C GLU A 248 -91.33 -79.95 24.92
N LYS A 249 -91.45 -80.22 23.62
CA LYS A 249 -92.19 -81.38 23.09
C LYS A 249 -91.63 -82.71 23.57
N LEU A 250 -90.30 -82.86 23.65
CA LEU A 250 -89.65 -84.03 24.25
C LEU A 250 -89.99 -84.17 25.74
N LYS A 251 -89.93 -83.07 26.52
CA LYS A 251 -90.28 -83.07 27.95
C LYS A 251 -91.70 -83.56 28.18
N LEU A 252 -92.68 -83.08 27.41
CA LEU A 252 -94.07 -83.51 27.50
C LEU A 252 -94.24 -85.01 27.21
N LEU A 253 -93.53 -85.54 26.20
CA LEU A 253 -93.56 -86.98 25.89
C LEU A 253 -92.95 -87.83 27.01
N TYR A 254 -91.83 -87.41 27.61
CA TYR A 254 -91.24 -88.11 28.75
C TYR A 254 -92.11 -88.02 30.01
N GLN A 255 -92.80 -86.88 30.23
CA GLN A 255 -93.71 -86.70 31.34
C GLN A 255 -94.92 -87.65 31.21
N ALA A 256 -95.61 -87.67 30.07
CA ALA A 256 -96.71 -88.61 29.81
C ALA A 256 -96.28 -90.09 29.91
N LYS A 257 -95.04 -90.41 29.52
CA LYS A 257 -94.46 -91.76 29.70
C LYS A 257 -94.19 -92.08 31.17
N THR A 258 -93.87 -91.09 32.00
CA THR A 258 -93.67 -91.27 33.44
C THR A 258 -95.01 -91.49 34.14
N GLU A 259 -96.01 -90.65 33.86
CA GLU A 259 -97.37 -90.75 34.40
C GLU A 259 -98.04 -92.10 34.06
N THR A 260 -97.84 -92.62 32.85
CA THR A 260 -98.35 -93.94 32.44
C THR A 260 -97.65 -95.11 33.15
N LEU A 261 -96.34 -95.02 33.42
CA LEU A 261 -95.62 -96.03 34.22
C LEU A 261 -96.02 -95.97 35.70
N GLU A 262 -96.23 -94.78 36.25
CA GLU A 262 -96.73 -94.60 37.62
C GLU A 262 -98.14 -95.19 37.79
N ALA A 263 -99.04 -94.98 36.82
CA ALA A 263 -100.35 -95.60 36.79
C ALA A 263 -100.28 -97.14 36.76
N GLN A 264 -99.36 -97.72 35.98
CA GLN A 264 -99.14 -99.17 35.95
C GLN A 264 -98.63 -99.71 37.29
N VAL A 265 -97.68 -99.03 37.94
CA VAL A 265 -97.17 -99.40 39.27
C VAL A 265 -98.30 -99.35 40.32
N MET A 266 -99.17 -98.34 40.25
CA MET A 266 -100.30 -98.22 41.16
C MET A 266 -101.37 -99.30 40.93
N SER A 267 -101.60 -99.73 39.68
CA SER A 267 -102.45 -100.89 39.38
C SER A 267 -101.89 -102.17 40.00
N LEU A 268 -100.62 -102.50 39.71
CA LEU A 268 -99.98 -103.72 40.21
C LEU A 268 -99.93 -103.79 41.75
N ARG A 269 -99.76 -102.64 42.42
CA ARG A 269 -99.86 -102.56 43.89
C ARG A 269 -101.26 -102.87 44.41
N LYS A 270 -102.31 -102.43 43.69
CA LYS A 270 -103.70 -102.73 44.04
C LYS A 270 -104.01 -104.21 43.85
N ASP A 271 -103.58 -104.81 42.75
CA ASP A 271 -103.79 -106.23 42.45
C ASP A 271 -103.06 -107.13 43.48
N LEU A 272 -101.84 -106.76 43.87
CA LEU A 272 -101.11 -107.43 44.95
C LEU A 272 -101.87 -107.38 46.29
N ALA A 273 -102.40 -106.22 46.67
CA ALA A 273 -103.17 -106.06 47.91
C ALA A 273 -104.46 -106.91 47.93
N VAL A 274 -105.13 -107.08 46.78
CA VAL A 274 -106.27 -107.99 46.65
C VAL A 274 -105.82 -109.44 46.87
N SER A 275 -104.77 -109.90 46.19
CA SER A 275 -104.29 -111.27 46.31
C SER A 275 -103.83 -111.65 47.73
N GLN A 276 -103.29 -110.69 48.49
CA GLN A 276 -102.93 -110.89 49.91
C GLN A 276 -104.17 -111.10 50.77
N LYS A 277 -105.22 -110.32 50.56
CA LYS A 277 -106.50 -110.45 51.28
C LYS A 277 -107.16 -111.81 51.03
N ASP A 278 -107.16 -112.29 49.79
CA ASP A 278 -107.73 -113.59 49.43
C ASP A 278 -106.98 -114.74 50.13
N CYS A 279 -105.65 -114.64 50.25
CA CYS A 279 -104.82 -115.61 51.00
C CYS A 279 -105.12 -115.62 52.51
N GLU A 280 -105.43 -114.46 53.11
CA GLU A 280 -105.83 -114.36 54.51
C GLU A 280 -107.22 -114.99 54.75
N GLU A 281 -108.16 -114.78 53.84
CA GLU A 281 -109.50 -115.38 53.93
C GLU A 281 -109.45 -116.92 53.89
N MET A 282 -108.65 -117.48 52.97
CA MET A 282 -108.47 -118.95 52.88
C MET A 282 -107.82 -119.54 54.14
N LYS A 283 -106.87 -118.84 54.77
CA LYS A 283 -106.33 -119.21 56.10
C LYS A 283 -107.35 -119.10 57.23
N GLY A 284 -108.37 -118.25 57.09
CA GLY A 284 -109.51 -118.20 58.01
C GLY A 284 -110.39 -119.45 57.90
N ARG A 285 -110.74 -119.84 56.66
CA ARG A 285 -111.60 -121.00 56.39
C ARG A 285 -111.02 -122.32 56.90
N LEU A 286 -109.71 -122.55 56.73
CA LEU A 286 -109.04 -123.79 57.17
C LEU A 286 -109.15 -123.99 58.70
N ARG A 287 -108.87 -122.96 59.49
CA ARG A 287 -108.92 -123.03 60.98
C ARG A 287 -110.34 -123.29 61.52
N HIS A 288 -111.37 -122.88 60.78
CA HIS A 288 -112.75 -123.19 61.13
C HIS A 288 -113.07 -124.68 60.89
N GLN A 289 -112.53 -125.27 59.81
CA GLN A 289 -112.68 -126.69 59.51
C GLN A 289 -111.95 -127.60 60.51
N GLU A 290 -110.74 -127.21 60.95
CA GLU A 290 -109.96 -127.93 61.97
C GLU A 290 -110.68 -127.95 63.33
N SER A 291 -111.38 -126.86 63.69
CA SER A 291 -112.11 -126.75 64.97
C SER A 291 -113.33 -127.68 65.05
N VAL A 292 -113.94 -128.03 63.91
CA VAL A 292 -115.14 -128.91 63.85
C VAL A 292 -114.78 -130.38 64.03
N ALA A 293 -113.56 -130.79 63.68
CA ALA A 293 -113.13 -132.20 63.74
C ALA A 293 -112.93 -132.72 65.19
N ALA A 294 -112.66 -131.84 66.15
CA ALA A 294 -112.24 -132.22 67.51
C ALA A 294 -113.38 -132.67 68.46
N MET A 295 -114.66 -132.50 68.10
CA MET A 295 -115.79 -132.76 69.00
C MET A 295 -116.45 -134.15 68.87
N SER A 296 -115.92 -135.04 68.02
CA SER A 296 -116.57 -136.32 67.69
C SER A 296 -115.69 -137.55 67.93
N SER A 297 -115.57 -138.01 69.18
CA SER A 297 -115.33 -139.42 69.55
C SER A 297 -115.33 -139.62 71.06
N GLY A 298 -116.18 -140.53 71.56
CA GLY A 298 -116.19 -140.88 72.97
C GLY A 298 -116.65 -142.30 73.28
N ASN A 299 -115.85 -142.97 74.13
CA ASN A 299 -116.29 -143.74 75.30
C ASN A 299 -116.73 -145.23 75.14
N ARG A 300 -116.47 -146.01 76.23
CA ARG A 300 -116.89 -147.41 76.52
C ARG A 300 -116.11 -148.50 75.75
N VAL A 301 -116.02 -149.78 76.15
CA VAL A 301 -116.67 -150.67 77.15
C VAL A 301 -115.55 -151.53 77.80
N GLY A 302 -115.59 -152.17 78.98
CA GLY A 302 -116.60 -152.37 80.05
C GLY A 302 -116.72 -153.87 80.44
N GLY A 303 -116.70 -154.21 81.74
CA GLY A 303 -116.68 -155.60 82.24
C GLY A 303 -118.06 -156.25 82.49
N LEU A 304 -118.07 -157.56 82.82
CA LEU A 304 -119.24 -158.40 83.09
C LEU A 304 -118.90 -159.48 84.16
N CYS A 305 -119.83 -160.22 84.78
CA CYS A 305 -121.07 -159.88 85.51
C CYS A 305 -121.51 -161.17 86.27
N LEU A 306 -121.96 -161.05 87.53
CA LEU A 306 -122.13 -162.15 88.50
C LEU A 306 -123.08 -163.31 88.13
N LYS A 307 -123.85 -163.26 87.03
CA LYS A 307 -124.73 -164.38 86.62
C LYS A 307 -124.02 -165.54 85.90
N CYS A 308 -122.75 -165.39 85.52
CA CYS A 308 -121.97 -166.48 84.91
C CYS A 308 -121.34 -167.44 85.95
N ALA A 309 -121.45 -167.15 87.25
CA ALA A 309 -120.76 -167.87 88.32
C ALA A 309 -121.37 -169.23 88.72
N GLN A 310 -122.46 -169.67 88.07
CA GLN A 310 -123.22 -170.87 88.45
C GLN A 310 -123.43 -171.89 87.31
N HIS A 311 -122.69 -171.81 86.21
CA HIS A 311 -122.60 -172.90 85.22
C HIS A 311 -121.28 -173.68 85.27
N GLU A 312 -120.20 -173.09 85.75
CA GLU A 312 -118.90 -173.80 85.89
C GLU A 312 -118.91 -174.82 87.03
N ALA A 313 -119.66 -174.56 88.11
CA ALA A 313 -119.74 -175.46 89.28
C ALA A 313 -120.39 -176.83 89.02
N VAL A 314 -121.04 -177.01 87.87
CA VAL A 314 -121.63 -178.29 87.43
C VAL A 314 -120.87 -178.88 86.22
N LEU A 315 -120.10 -178.06 85.49
CA LEU A 315 -119.26 -178.49 84.36
C LEU A 315 -117.80 -178.74 84.75
N ALA A 316 -117.42 -178.51 86.01
CA ALA A 316 -116.09 -178.72 86.58
C ALA A 316 -115.56 -180.18 86.53
N GLN A 317 -116.37 -181.16 86.10
CA GLN A 317 -115.93 -182.54 85.85
C GLN A 317 -115.93 -182.93 84.36
N THR A 318 -116.26 -182.01 83.44
CA THR A 318 -116.28 -182.26 81.99
C THR A 318 -115.75 -181.13 81.09
N HIS A 319 -115.43 -179.92 81.59
CA HIS A 319 -115.09 -178.74 80.75
C HIS A 319 -113.75 -178.01 81.05
N THR A 320 -112.80 -178.63 81.75
CA THR A 320 -111.50 -178.02 82.14
C THR A 320 -110.69 -177.36 81.00
N ASN A 321 -110.90 -177.74 79.74
CA ASN A 321 -110.21 -177.17 78.58
C ASN A 321 -110.63 -175.70 78.29
N VAL A 322 -111.91 -175.35 78.46
CA VAL A 322 -112.44 -174.04 78.04
C VAL A 322 -111.93 -172.91 78.95
N HIS A 323 -111.85 -173.15 80.25
CA HIS A 323 -111.29 -172.21 81.23
C HIS A 323 -109.82 -171.87 80.96
N MET A 324 -109.01 -172.88 80.62
CA MET A 324 -107.58 -172.70 80.36
C MET A 324 -107.37 -171.76 79.17
N GLN A 325 -108.13 -171.96 78.08
CA GLN A 325 -108.10 -171.07 76.91
C GLN A 325 -108.52 -169.62 77.23
N ALA A 326 -109.41 -169.40 78.19
CA ALA A 326 -109.83 -168.05 78.59
C ALA A 326 -108.74 -167.34 79.42
N ILE A 327 -108.10 -168.06 80.34
CA ILE A 327 -106.94 -167.56 81.10
C ILE A 327 -105.79 -167.24 80.14
N ASP A 328 -105.49 -168.10 79.17
CA ASP A 328 -104.43 -167.86 78.18
C ASP A 328 -104.70 -166.63 77.31
N ARG A 329 -105.96 -166.33 76.98
CA ARG A 329 -106.34 -165.11 76.24
C ARG A 329 -106.14 -163.86 77.10
N LEU A 330 -106.68 -163.84 78.32
CA LEU A 330 -106.53 -162.69 79.22
C LEU A 330 -105.07 -162.45 79.62
N THR A 331 -104.26 -163.52 79.72
CA THR A 331 -102.82 -163.44 79.97
C THR A 331 -102.10 -162.82 78.77
N ARG A 332 -102.45 -163.21 77.54
CA ARG A 332 -101.94 -162.58 76.31
C ARG A 332 -102.37 -161.12 76.17
N GLU A 333 -103.65 -160.81 76.37
CA GLU A 333 -104.16 -159.43 76.33
C GLU A 333 -103.47 -158.54 77.39
N ARG A 334 -103.23 -159.06 78.61
CA ARG A 334 -102.41 -158.40 79.62
C ARG A 334 -100.98 -158.16 79.12
N ASP A 335 -100.34 -159.17 78.53
CA ASP A 335 -98.95 -159.07 78.09
C ASP A 335 -98.79 -158.15 76.89
N GLU A 336 -99.75 -158.13 75.97
CA GLU A 336 -99.86 -157.16 74.88
C GLU A 336 -100.05 -155.75 75.44
N LEU A 337 -100.96 -155.53 76.41
CA LEU A 337 -101.14 -154.24 77.05
C LEU A 337 -99.92 -153.79 77.88
N MET A 338 -99.22 -154.71 78.54
CA MET A 338 -97.99 -154.44 79.28
C MET A 338 -96.81 -154.16 78.34
N ALA A 339 -96.72 -154.84 77.20
CA ALA A 339 -95.77 -154.52 76.14
C ALA A 339 -96.06 -153.14 75.53
N VAL A 340 -97.33 -152.84 75.24
CA VAL A 340 -97.76 -151.50 74.78
C VAL A 340 -97.41 -150.45 75.84
N LEU A 341 -97.75 -150.63 77.12
CA LEU A 341 -97.41 -149.69 78.19
C LEU A 341 -95.89 -149.51 78.36
N SER A 342 -95.12 -150.58 78.21
CA SER A 342 -93.65 -150.53 78.27
C SER A 342 -93.06 -149.78 77.08
N SER A 343 -93.59 -150.01 75.87
CA SER A 343 -93.23 -149.26 74.66
C SER A 343 -93.62 -147.78 74.77
N GLN A 344 -94.80 -147.45 75.32
CA GLN A 344 -95.25 -146.08 75.54
C GLN A 344 -94.39 -145.36 76.59
N ARG A 345 -93.95 -146.03 77.66
CA ARG A 345 -92.97 -145.49 78.61
C ARG A 345 -91.60 -145.27 77.96
N SER A 346 -91.15 -146.18 77.11
CA SER A 346 -89.92 -146.00 76.32
C SER A 346 -90.03 -144.79 75.39
N ASN A 347 -91.11 -144.70 74.62
CA ASN A 347 -91.40 -143.58 73.72
C ASN A 347 -91.51 -142.25 74.47
N GLN A 348 -92.12 -142.23 75.65
CA GLN A 348 -92.18 -141.06 76.52
C GLN A 348 -90.78 -140.63 77.00
N GLY A 349 -89.94 -141.59 77.41
CA GLY A 349 -88.55 -141.33 77.78
C GLY A 349 -87.71 -140.80 76.62
N GLU A 350 -87.84 -141.40 75.43
CA GLU A 350 -87.20 -140.88 74.21
C GLU A 350 -87.69 -139.47 73.86
N MET A 351 -89.00 -139.21 73.97
CA MET A 351 -89.56 -137.89 73.69
C MET A 351 -89.04 -136.84 74.68
N GLN A 352 -88.98 -137.16 75.97
CA GLN A 352 -88.37 -136.30 77.00
C GLN A 352 -86.86 -136.09 76.78
N GLN A 353 -86.14 -137.10 76.30
CA GLN A 353 -84.72 -136.96 75.95
C GLN A 353 -84.53 -136.09 74.71
N ARG A 354 -85.38 -136.25 73.68
CA ARG A 354 -85.42 -135.41 72.47
C ARG A 354 -85.73 -133.97 72.85
N GLU A 355 -86.76 -133.72 73.64
CA GLU A 355 -87.13 -132.42 74.20
C GLU A 355 -85.96 -131.80 74.99
N SER A 356 -85.35 -132.55 75.91
CA SER A 356 -84.19 -132.11 76.69
C SER A 356 -82.94 -131.83 75.84
N SER A 357 -82.81 -132.48 74.68
CA SER A 357 -81.73 -132.21 73.71
C SER A 357 -82.02 -130.98 72.86
N ALA A 358 -83.26 -130.82 72.39
CA ALA A 358 -83.72 -129.65 71.65
C ALA A 358 -83.66 -128.39 72.52
N TYR A 359 -84.07 -128.47 73.79
CA TYR A 359 -83.97 -127.37 74.76
C TYR A 359 -82.51 -126.91 74.93
N ARG A 360 -81.55 -127.85 75.06
CA ARG A 360 -80.12 -127.50 75.14
C ARG A 360 -79.58 -126.91 73.84
N GLN A 361 -80.01 -127.42 72.69
CA GLN A 361 -79.63 -126.86 71.38
C GLN A 361 -80.19 -125.43 71.20
N VAL A 362 -81.45 -125.20 71.56
CA VAL A 362 -82.08 -123.87 71.52
C VAL A 362 -81.37 -122.92 72.48
N LYS A 363 -81.07 -123.37 73.72
CA LYS A 363 -80.31 -122.56 74.68
C LYS A 363 -78.95 -122.16 74.11
N GLN A 364 -78.16 -123.10 73.60
CA GLN A 364 -76.85 -122.82 73.01
C GLN A 364 -76.95 -121.91 71.76
N ALA A 365 -77.99 -122.08 70.93
CA ALA A 365 -78.24 -121.22 69.78
C ALA A 365 -78.63 -119.79 70.19
N VAL A 366 -79.36 -119.62 71.30
CA VAL A 366 -79.67 -118.30 71.89
C VAL A 366 -78.39 -117.67 72.45
N GLU A 367 -77.59 -118.40 73.23
CA GLU A 367 -76.31 -117.90 73.77
C GLU A 367 -75.37 -117.43 72.65
N MET A 368 -75.17 -118.23 71.59
CA MET A 368 -74.36 -117.83 70.42
C MET A 368 -74.97 -116.62 69.66
N ALA A 369 -76.30 -116.51 69.60
CA ALA A 369 -76.96 -115.37 68.96
C ALA A 369 -76.86 -114.10 69.80
N GLU A 370 -76.86 -114.21 71.13
CA GLU A 370 -76.63 -113.10 72.06
C GLU A 370 -75.18 -112.62 71.98
N GLU A 371 -74.20 -113.53 72.00
CA GLU A 371 -72.77 -113.22 71.79
C GLU A 371 -72.55 -112.51 70.45
N ALA A 372 -73.07 -113.05 69.34
CA ALA A 372 -72.97 -112.42 68.03
C ALA A 372 -73.67 -111.04 67.97
N ASN A 373 -74.76 -110.83 68.72
CA ASN A 373 -75.40 -109.52 68.83
C ASN A 373 -74.58 -108.54 69.70
N LEU A 374 -73.89 -109.01 70.73
CA LEU A 374 -72.97 -108.21 71.54
C LEU A 374 -71.75 -107.78 70.70
N GLU A 375 -71.11 -108.70 69.98
CA GLU A 375 -70.02 -108.38 69.06
C GLU A 375 -70.46 -107.38 67.97
N LYS A 376 -71.64 -107.61 67.36
CA LYS A 376 -72.23 -106.69 66.38
C LYS A 376 -72.49 -105.30 66.95
N THR A 377 -73.02 -105.18 68.16
CA THR A 377 -73.27 -103.87 68.78
C THR A 377 -71.98 -103.16 69.17
N GLN A 378 -70.97 -103.88 69.67
CA GLN A 378 -69.63 -103.34 69.89
C GLN A 378 -68.99 -102.82 68.59
N ALA A 379 -69.05 -103.61 67.51
CA ALA A 379 -68.54 -103.22 66.19
C ALA A 379 -69.28 -102.00 65.62
N LEU A 380 -70.60 -101.91 65.80
CA LEU A 380 -71.38 -100.73 65.42
C LEU A 380 -70.96 -99.48 66.20
N ILE A 381 -70.77 -99.58 67.52
CA ILE A 381 -70.29 -98.48 68.36
C ILE A 381 -68.89 -98.02 67.92
N GLN A 382 -67.96 -98.95 67.66
CA GLN A 382 -66.63 -98.63 67.13
C GLN A 382 -66.73 -97.94 65.75
N CYS A 383 -67.58 -98.43 64.85
CA CYS A 383 -67.83 -97.78 63.57
C CYS A 383 -68.40 -96.37 63.72
N GLU A 384 -69.30 -96.13 64.69
CA GLU A 384 -69.81 -94.78 64.97
C GLU A 384 -68.75 -93.85 65.57
N GLN A 385 -67.90 -94.34 66.46
CA GLN A 385 -66.79 -93.57 67.03
C GLN A 385 -65.80 -93.17 65.93
N LEU A 386 -65.42 -94.10 65.05
CA LEU A 386 -64.57 -93.82 63.89
C LEU A 386 -65.24 -92.84 62.92
N LYS A 387 -66.54 -92.99 62.62
CA LYS A 387 -67.29 -92.00 61.81
C LYS A 387 -67.27 -90.61 62.44
N LYS A 388 -67.47 -90.50 63.76
CA LYS A 388 -67.42 -89.23 64.50
C LYS A 388 -66.03 -88.59 64.44
N GLU A 389 -64.96 -89.38 64.60
CA GLU A 389 -63.58 -88.87 64.48
C GLU A 389 -63.24 -88.46 63.04
N ILE A 390 -63.64 -89.22 62.02
CA ILE A 390 -63.48 -88.85 60.61
C ILE A 390 -64.22 -87.53 60.31
N LEU A 391 -65.45 -87.35 60.81
CA LEU A 391 -66.18 -86.09 60.67
C LEU A 391 -65.48 -84.94 61.41
N ARG A 392 -64.94 -85.18 62.60
CA ARG A 392 -64.15 -84.19 63.36
C ARG A 392 -62.86 -83.81 62.62
N GLN A 393 -62.18 -84.77 61.99
CA GLN A 393 -60.98 -84.55 61.17
C GLN A 393 -61.31 -83.77 59.89
N LYS A 394 -62.38 -84.17 59.18
CA LYS A 394 -62.89 -83.45 58.02
C LYS A 394 -63.24 -82.00 58.37
N GLY A 395 -63.89 -81.77 59.51
CA GLY A 395 -64.19 -80.42 60.01
C GLY A 395 -62.93 -79.58 60.25
N ARG A 396 -61.90 -80.14 60.92
CA ARG A 396 -60.61 -79.45 61.11
C ARG A 396 -59.95 -79.09 59.79
N LEU A 397 -59.80 -80.06 58.88
CA LEU A 397 -59.21 -79.83 57.55
C LEU A 397 -60.01 -78.81 56.72
N GLN A 398 -61.34 -78.79 56.84
CA GLN A 398 -62.18 -77.77 56.19
C GLN A 398 -61.97 -76.37 56.78
N MET A 399 -61.81 -76.24 58.10
CA MET A 399 -61.49 -74.97 58.75
C MET A 399 -60.08 -74.48 58.40
N GLU A 400 -59.08 -75.37 58.40
CA GLU A 400 -57.70 -75.07 58.00
C GLU A 400 -57.64 -74.64 56.53
N LEU A 401 -58.32 -75.36 55.62
CA LEU A 401 -58.43 -74.99 54.22
C LEU A 401 -59.11 -73.63 54.01
N ALA A 402 -60.15 -73.32 54.79
CA ALA A 402 -60.81 -72.01 54.74
C ALA A 402 -59.89 -70.89 55.25
N ALA A 403 -59.15 -71.13 56.33
CA ALA A 403 -58.19 -70.17 56.88
C ALA A 403 -57.02 -69.90 55.91
N GLU A 404 -56.50 -70.91 55.23
CA GLU A 404 -55.49 -70.72 54.19
C GLU A 404 -56.05 -70.01 52.95
N GLN A 405 -57.30 -70.30 52.55
CA GLN A 405 -57.97 -69.55 51.48
C GLN A 405 -58.15 -68.07 51.84
N GLU A 406 -58.51 -67.75 53.09
CA GLU A 406 -58.65 -66.39 53.60
C GLU A 406 -57.29 -65.65 53.66
N LYS A 407 -56.21 -66.33 54.06
CA LYS A 407 -54.84 -65.79 53.98
C LYS A 407 -54.45 -65.48 52.54
N ILE A 408 -54.75 -66.39 51.61
CA ILE A 408 -54.47 -66.23 50.18
C ILE A 408 -55.30 -65.07 49.58
N THR A 409 -56.57 -64.89 49.97
CA THR A 409 -57.36 -63.75 49.48
C THR A 409 -56.81 -62.44 50.04
N LYS A 410 -56.52 -62.36 51.34
CA LYS A 410 -55.91 -61.19 51.99
C LYS A 410 -54.57 -60.81 51.36
N ALA A 411 -53.66 -61.76 51.16
CA ALA A 411 -52.37 -61.50 50.50
C ALA A 411 -52.53 -61.03 49.04
N LYS A 412 -53.56 -61.52 48.32
CA LYS A 412 -53.91 -61.03 46.98
C LYS A 412 -54.59 -59.67 46.99
N GLU A 413 -55.27 -59.28 48.07
CA GLU A 413 -55.87 -57.96 48.25
C GLU A 413 -54.77 -56.93 48.56
N THR A 414 -53.90 -57.19 49.54
CA THR A 414 -52.77 -56.30 49.86
C THR A 414 -51.84 -56.10 48.66
N ALA A 415 -51.49 -57.17 47.93
CA ALA A 415 -50.68 -57.05 46.73
C ALA A 415 -51.36 -56.24 45.61
N ARG A 416 -52.69 -56.31 45.48
CA ARG A 416 -53.43 -55.45 44.53
C ARG A 416 -53.46 -53.99 44.98
N GLU A 417 -53.61 -53.74 46.27
CA GLU A 417 -53.55 -52.38 46.83
C GLU A 417 -52.17 -51.75 46.66
N GLU A 418 -51.09 -52.51 46.86
CA GLU A 418 -49.71 -52.08 46.63
C GLU A 418 -49.47 -51.78 45.14
N MET A 419 -49.83 -52.70 44.24
CA MET A 419 -49.74 -52.48 42.79
C MET A 419 -50.58 -51.29 42.31
N MET A 420 -51.74 -51.01 42.94
CA MET A 420 -52.54 -49.83 42.63
C MET A 420 -51.89 -48.54 43.12
N LYS A 421 -51.28 -48.52 44.32
CA LYS A 421 -50.51 -47.37 44.82
C LYS A 421 -49.31 -47.09 43.93
N GLU A 422 -48.51 -48.09 43.57
CA GLU A 422 -47.38 -47.94 42.64
C GLU A 422 -47.83 -47.38 41.28
N LYS A 423 -48.96 -47.86 40.76
CA LYS A 423 -49.56 -47.35 39.52
C LYS A 423 -50.00 -45.89 39.65
N GLU A 424 -50.58 -45.48 40.79
CA GLU A 424 -50.99 -44.11 41.05
C GLU A 424 -49.79 -43.16 41.25
N GLU A 425 -48.74 -43.60 41.94
CA GLU A 425 -47.47 -42.87 42.10
C GLU A 425 -46.74 -42.69 40.76
N LEU A 426 -46.70 -43.72 39.93
CA LEU A 426 -46.18 -43.65 38.56
C LEU A 426 -47.02 -42.72 37.69
N ALA A 427 -48.35 -42.79 37.77
CA ALA A 427 -49.23 -41.88 37.03
C ALA A 427 -49.03 -40.41 37.45
N ALA A 428 -48.93 -40.13 38.75
CA ALA A 428 -48.62 -38.79 39.26
C ALA A 428 -47.23 -38.31 38.81
N SER A 429 -46.24 -39.20 38.77
CA SER A 429 -44.90 -38.90 38.26
C SER A 429 -44.90 -38.57 36.76
N VAL A 430 -45.62 -39.35 35.96
CA VAL A 430 -45.81 -39.10 34.51
C VAL A 430 -46.53 -37.77 34.28
N MET A 431 -47.57 -37.45 35.05
CA MET A 431 -48.24 -36.14 34.98
C MET A 431 -47.29 -34.99 35.33
N SER A 432 -46.50 -35.12 36.41
CA SER A 432 -45.49 -34.12 36.81
C SER A 432 -44.44 -33.89 35.73
N LEU A 433 -43.94 -34.97 35.11
CA LEU A 433 -43.00 -34.89 33.98
C LEU A 433 -43.64 -34.27 32.74
N SER A 434 -44.89 -34.61 32.43
CA SER A 434 -45.62 -34.03 31.29
C SER A 434 -45.79 -32.50 31.42
N VAL A 435 -46.12 -32.02 32.62
CA VAL A 435 -46.20 -30.57 32.91
C VAL A 435 -44.83 -29.89 32.80
N LYS A 436 -43.75 -30.56 33.23
CA LYS A 436 -42.37 -30.05 33.06
C LYS A 436 -41.97 -29.98 31.59
N VAL A 437 -42.30 -30.98 30.78
CA VAL A 437 -42.05 -30.99 29.33
C VAL A 437 -42.78 -29.83 28.66
N ALA A 438 -44.09 -29.67 28.88
CA ALA A 438 -44.85 -28.55 28.32
C ALA A 438 -44.32 -27.16 28.74
N SER A 439 -43.81 -27.03 29.98
CA SER A 439 -43.16 -25.81 30.47
C SER A 439 -41.82 -25.53 29.78
N LEU A 440 -41.03 -26.57 29.49
CA LEU A 440 -39.76 -26.46 28.76
C LEU A 440 -39.99 -26.18 27.27
N GLU A 441 -40.98 -26.80 26.65
CA GLU A 441 -41.42 -26.51 25.28
C GLU A 441 -41.83 -25.03 25.14
N GLY A 442 -42.68 -24.53 26.05
CA GLY A 442 -43.05 -23.11 26.10
C GLY A 442 -41.91 -22.15 26.44
N GLN A 443 -40.80 -22.62 27.02
CA GLN A 443 -39.57 -21.85 27.18
C GLN A 443 -38.76 -21.82 25.87
N LEU A 444 -38.59 -22.99 25.23
CA LEU A 444 -37.89 -23.12 23.94
C LEU A 444 -38.57 -22.30 22.85
N GLU A 445 -39.90 -22.30 22.76
CA GLU A 445 -40.62 -21.47 21.80
C GLU A 445 -40.41 -19.97 22.04
N ARG A 446 -40.38 -19.51 23.30
CA ARG A 446 -40.11 -18.10 23.63
C ARG A 446 -38.70 -17.70 23.22
N LEU A 447 -37.70 -18.49 23.62
CA LEU A 447 -36.31 -18.29 23.22
C LEU A 447 -36.14 -18.34 21.69
N THR A 448 -36.89 -19.17 20.99
CA THR A 448 -36.88 -19.23 19.51
C THR A 448 -37.45 -17.95 18.89
N ARG A 449 -38.56 -17.41 19.42
CA ARG A 449 -39.13 -16.12 18.98
C ARG A 449 -38.17 -14.97 19.26
N GLU A 450 -37.54 -14.94 20.43
CA GLU A 450 -36.56 -13.94 20.82
C GLU A 450 -35.30 -13.99 19.93
N ASN A 451 -34.76 -15.19 19.69
CA ASN A 451 -33.62 -15.40 18.79
C ASN A 451 -33.94 -14.94 17.35
N ASN A 452 -35.11 -15.32 16.80
CA ASN A 452 -35.54 -14.86 15.47
C ASN A 452 -35.72 -13.33 15.40
N SER A 453 -36.20 -12.69 16.47
CA SER A 453 -36.29 -11.23 16.56
C SER A 453 -34.90 -10.57 16.55
N VAL A 454 -33.95 -11.09 17.33
CA VAL A 454 -32.56 -10.60 17.37
C VAL A 454 -31.85 -10.84 16.03
N ALA A 455 -32.06 -12.00 15.40
CA ALA A 455 -31.53 -12.29 14.06
C ALA A 455 -32.07 -11.31 13.01
N SER A 456 -33.38 -11.04 13.01
CA SER A 456 -34.00 -10.05 12.11
C SER A 456 -33.46 -8.62 12.35
N GLN A 457 -33.23 -8.23 13.61
CA GLN A 457 -32.60 -6.95 13.95
C GLN A 457 -31.13 -6.88 13.49
N LEU A 458 -30.38 -7.99 13.58
CA LEU A 458 -29.01 -8.09 13.10
C LEU A 458 -28.94 -7.98 11.57
N GLU A 459 -29.81 -8.69 10.85
CA GLU A 459 -29.93 -8.59 9.39
C GLU A 459 -30.30 -7.17 8.94
N GLU A 460 -31.19 -6.50 9.68
CA GLU A 460 -31.56 -5.10 9.46
C GLU A 460 -30.36 -4.17 9.65
N ALA A 461 -29.64 -4.30 10.76
CA ALA A 461 -28.43 -3.52 11.02
C ALA A 461 -27.33 -3.78 9.97
N GLN A 462 -27.14 -5.03 9.51
CA GLN A 462 -26.22 -5.36 8.43
C GLN A 462 -26.63 -4.74 7.09
N ARG A 463 -27.92 -4.78 6.73
CA ARG A 463 -28.44 -4.12 5.52
C ARG A 463 -28.26 -2.60 5.60
N GLN A 464 -28.46 -1.99 6.77
CA GLN A 464 -28.19 -0.57 6.98
C GLN A 464 -26.69 -0.24 6.85
N LEU A 465 -25.79 -1.00 7.47
CA LEU A 465 -24.34 -0.80 7.35
C LEU A 465 -23.87 -0.93 5.90
N THR A 466 -24.28 -1.98 5.17
CA THR A 466 -23.92 -2.13 3.75
C THR A 466 -24.45 -0.99 2.87
N SER A 467 -25.63 -0.44 3.17
CA SER A 467 -26.13 0.76 2.47
C SER A 467 -25.29 2.00 2.77
N GLN A 468 -24.86 2.19 4.02
CA GLN A 468 -23.97 3.28 4.42
C GLN A 468 -22.58 3.15 3.78
N ASP A 469 -21.99 1.96 3.73
CA ASP A 469 -20.70 1.71 3.07
C ASP A 469 -20.76 2.01 1.56
N LEU A 470 -21.88 1.69 0.90
CA LEU A 470 -22.12 2.05 -0.50
C LEU A 470 -22.20 3.57 -0.68
N ASP A 471 -22.90 4.29 0.19
CA ASP A 471 -23.03 5.74 0.12
C ASP A 471 -21.72 6.47 0.47
N ILE A 472 -20.99 6.01 1.48
CA ILE A 472 -19.62 6.45 1.78
C ILE A 472 -18.72 6.21 0.56
N SER A 473 -18.82 5.06 -0.09
CA SER A 473 -18.04 4.74 -1.29
C SER A 473 -18.36 5.67 -2.47
N LYS A 474 -19.65 6.01 -2.68
CA LYS A 474 -20.07 7.02 -3.67
C LYS A 474 -19.50 8.40 -3.35
N VAL A 475 -19.66 8.87 -2.11
CA VAL A 475 -19.15 10.18 -1.67
C VAL A 475 -17.62 10.24 -1.76
N CYS A 476 -16.91 9.18 -1.37
CA CYS A 476 -15.46 9.09 -1.54
C CYS A 476 -15.04 9.00 -3.01
N GLY A 477 -15.86 8.44 -3.90
CA GLY A 477 -15.68 8.49 -5.34
C GLY A 477 -15.79 9.93 -5.87
N GLU A 478 -16.87 10.62 -5.53
CA GLU A 478 -17.15 12.00 -5.92
C GLU A 478 -16.08 12.97 -5.39
N LEU A 479 -15.70 12.89 -4.11
CA LEU A 479 -14.65 13.71 -3.53
C LEU A 479 -13.28 13.47 -4.19
N ARG A 480 -12.95 12.23 -4.59
CA ARG A 480 -11.74 11.94 -5.38
C ARG A 480 -11.83 12.54 -6.78
N TYR A 481 -12.98 12.47 -7.42
CA TYR A 481 -13.19 13.10 -8.74
C TYR A 481 -13.05 14.63 -8.67
N GLN A 482 -13.69 15.28 -7.70
CA GLN A 482 -13.57 16.72 -7.45
C GLN A 482 -12.13 17.14 -7.11
N LEU A 483 -11.45 16.36 -6.25
CA LEU A 483 -10.04 16.58 -5.93
C LEU A 483 -9.18 16.52 -7.20
N ASN A 484 -9.28 15.45 -8.00
CA ASN A 484 -8.54 15.31 -9.25
C ASN A 484 -8.85 16.45 -10.24
N GLN A 485 -10.11 16.88 -10.35
CA GLN A 485 -10.49 18.00 -11.21
C GLN A 485 -9.87 19.32 -10.73
N SER A 486 -9.85 19.59 -9.42
CA SER A 486 -9.19 20.77 -8.85
C SER A 486 -7.66 20.73 -8.98
N GLN A 487 -7.06 19.53 -8.86
CA GLN A 487 -5.63 19.33 -9.07
C GLN A 487 -5.26 19.64 -10.52
N LEU A 488 -6.01 19.12 -11.50
CA LEU A 488 -5.76 19.36 -12.92
C LEU A 488 -5.86 20.86 -13.28
N LYS A 489 -6.91 21.55 -12.83
CA LYS A 489 -7.05 23.02 -12.99
C LYS A 489 -5.88 23.80 -12.38
N ARG A 490 -5.37 23.35 -11.22
CA ARG A 490 -4.20 23.96 -10.56
C ARG A 490 -2.91 23.67 -11.36
N ASP A 491 -2.71 22.46 -11.84
CA ASP A 491 -1.54 22.09 -12.66
C ASP A 491 -1.50 22.85 -13.99
N GLU A 492 -2.67 23.09 -14.60
CA GLU A 492 -2.86 23.97 -15.77
C GLU A 492 -2.50 25.43 -15.45
N ALA A 493 -3.08 26.02 -14.39
CA ALA A 493 -2.78 27.38 -13.98
C ALA A 493 -1.30 27.57 -13.58
N GLU A 494 -0.68 26.57 -12.93
CA GLU A 494 0.76 26.58 -12.67
C GLU A 494 1.59 26.50 -13.96
N LYS A 495 1.14 25.74 -14.97
CA LYS A 495 1.81 25.67 -16.28
C LYS A 495 1.74 27.03 -16.98
N GLU A 496 0.57 27.66 -17.04
CA GLU A 496 0.40 29.01 -17.59
C GLU A 496 1.30 30.01 -16.85
N LEU A 497 1.34 29.98 -15.51
CA LEU A 497 2.20 30.83 -14.70
C LEU A 497 3.70 30.60 -14.96
N ARG A 498 4.14 29.35 -15.18
CA ARG A 498 5.51 29.04 -15.62
C ARG A 498 5.78 29.63 -17.00
N GLU A 499 4.86 29.47 -17.96
CA GLU A 499 4.98 30.06 -19.30
C GLU A 499 5.08 31.59 -19.25
N PHE A 500 4.17 32.26 -18.54
CA PHE A 500 4.19 33.71 -18.34
C PHE A 500 5.49 34.18 -17.70
N ARG A 501 5.96 33.53 -16.63
CA ARG A 501 7.27 33.83 -16.02
C ARG A 501 8.39 33.77 -17.05
N THR A 502 8.49 32.69 -17.83
CA THR A 502 9.55 32.59 -18.85
C THR A 502 9.38 33.60 -20.01
N LYS A 503 8.17 34.04 -20.33
CA LYS A 503 7.94 35.13 -21.30
C LYS A 503 8.47 36.44 -20.72
N THR A 504 8.04 36.81 -19.52
CA THR A 504 8.50 38.02 -18.83
C THR A 504 10.01 38.04 -18.60
N THR A 505 10.64 36.91 -18.25
CA THR A 505 12.12 36.85 -18.13
C THR A 505 12.80 37.14 -19.47
N ARG A 506 12.35 36.54 -20.58
CA ARG A 506 12.90 36.83 -21.93
C ARG A 506 12.64 38.28 -22.35
N ASP A 507 11.47 38.82 -22.05
CA ASP A 507 11.16 40.22 -22.34
C ASP A 507 12.07 41.16 -21.55
N LEU A 508 12.36 40.86 -20.26
CA LEU A 508 13.32 41.59 -19.45
C LEU A 508 14.75 41.48 -19.99
N GLU A 509 15.22 40.28 -20.33
CA GLU A 509 16.54 40.05 -20.97
C GLU A 509 16.69 40.87 -22.26
N LEU A 510 15.65 40.93 -23.10
CA LEU A 510 15.63 41.75 -24.32
C LEU A 510 15.69 43.25 -23.99
N ARG A 511 14.98 43.71 -22.96
CA ARG A 511 15.02 45.12 -22.53
C ARG A 511 16.34 45.50 -21.89
N GLU A 512 16.99 44.60 -21.16
CA GLU A 512 18.35 44.78 -20.64
C GLU A 512 19.34 44.91 -21.80
N GLN A 513 19.27 44.04 -22.82
CA GLN A 513 20.08 44.16 -24.04
C GLN A 513 19.81 45.46 -24.82
N GLU A 514 18.57 45.95 -24.86
CA GLU A 514 18.24 47.26 -25.44
C GLU A 514 18.83 48.41 -24.60
N MET A 515 18.74 48.35 -23.27
CA MET A 515 19.35 49.34 -22.37
C MET A 515 20.87 49.35 -22.49
N GLU A 516 21.53 48.20 -22.60
CA GLU A 516 22.98 48.10 -22.80
C GLU A 516 23.41 48.73 -24.13
N LYS A 517 22.70 48.46 -25.23
CA LYS A 517 22.95 49.11 -26.54
C LYS A 517 22.80 50.63 -26.44
N LEU A 518 21.69 51.11 -25.89
CA LEU A 518 21.45 52.54 -25.68
C LEU A 518 22.47 53.17 -24.74
N HIS A 519 22.98 52.44 -23.75
CA HIS A 519 24.05 52.92 -22.87
C HIS A 519 25.39 53.04 -23.59
N LEU A 520 25.72 52.09 -24.47
CA LEU A 520 26.90 52.17 -25.34
C LEU A 520 26.79 53.37 -26.30
N GLU A 521 25.65 53.55 -26.98
CA GLU A 521 25.39 54.71 -27.85
C GLU A 521 25.46 56.05 -27.08
N LEU A 522 24.92 56.09 -25.86
CA LEU A 522 25.02 57.25 -24.97
C LEU A 522 26.48 57.51 -24.56
N SER A 523 27.27 56.46 -24.29
CA SER A 523 28.69 56.58 -23.93
C SER A 523 29.53 57.09 -25.11
N GLU A 524 29.26 56.61 -26.33
CA GLU A 524 29.91 57.09 -27.54
C GLU A 524 29.56 58.55 -27.85
N THR A 525 28.28 58.91 -27.76
CA THR A 525 27.84 60.29 -28.01
C THR A 525 28.39 61.26 -26.96
N LYS A 526 28.44 60.86 -25.68
CA LYS A 526 29.18 61.60 -24.63
C LYS A 526 30.65 61.75 -24.98
N GLN A 527 31.35 60.67 -25.35
CA GLN A 527 32.78 60.73 -25.69
C GLN A 527 33.06 61.57 -26.95
N ARG A 528 32.15 61.57 -27.94
CA ARG A 528 32.22 62.46 -29.11
C ARG A 528 31.99 63.92 -28.70
N LEU A 529 31.06 64.19 -27.80
CA LEU A 529 30.82 65.53 -27.24
C LEU A 529 32.02 66.02 -26.43
N GLU A 530 32.59 65.20 -25.57
CA GLU A 530 33.80 65.52 -24.78
C GLU A 530 34.99 65.84 -25.68
N ARG A 531 35.23 65.05 -26.73
CA ARG A 531 36.25 65.38 -27.75
C ARG A 531 35.96 66.73 -28.41
N ALA A 532 34.75 66.96 -28.91
CA ALA A 532 34.38 68.22 -29.54
C ALA A 532 34.47 69.43 -28.57
N GLN A 533 34.20 69.23 -27.28
CA GLN A 533 34.40 70.25 -26.25
C GLN A 533 35.89 70.51 -25.99
N GLN A 534 36.74 69.48 -25.95
CA GLN A 534 38.18 69.63 -25.83
C GLN A 534 38.78 70.32 -27.07
N ASP A 535 38.35 69.95 -28.27
CA ASP A 535 38.79 70.59 -29.52
C ASP A 535 38.31 72.04 -29.59
N SER A 536 37.09 72.34 -29.13
CA SER A 536 36.60 73.71 -28.99
C SER A 536 37.40 74.51 -27.95
N ALA A 537 37.81 73.89 -26.84
CA ALA A 537 38.67 74.53 -25.84
C ALA A 537 40.05 74.83 -26.42
N ARG A 538 40.69 73.86 -27.10
CA ARG A 538 41.97 74.06 -27.80
C ARG A 538 41.89 75.18 -28.84
N ALA A 539 40.84 75.20 -29.66
CA ALA A 539 40.62 76.26 -30.65
C ALA A 539 40.41 77.65 -29.99
N LYS A 540 39.77 77.70 -28.81
CA LYS A 540 39.68 78.94 -28.00
C LYS A 540 41.03 79.35 -27.45
N ASP A 541 41.83 78.43 -26.91
CA ASP A 541 43.16 78.70 -26.38
C ASP A 541 44.11 79.17 -27.50
N GLU A 542 44.03 78.56 -28.68
CA GLU A 542 44.74 79.02 -29.89
C GLU A 542 44.27 80.40 -30.34
N SER A 543 42.96 80.66 -30.36
CA SER A 543 42.40 81.98 -30.65
C SER A 543 42.87 83.04 -29.65
N LEU A 544 42.90 82.73 -28.35
CA LEU A 544 43.44 83.61 -27.31
C LEU A 544 44.93 83.86 -27.54
N ARG A 545 45.72 82.82 -27.80
CA ARG A 545 47.16 82.92 -28.09
C ARG A 545 47.46 83.76 -29.35
N VAL A 546 46.66 83.61 -30.41
CA VAL A 546 46.76 84.46 -31.61
C VAL A 546 46.34 85.90 -31.30
N THR A 547 45.32 86.11 -30.47
CA THR A 547 44.90 87.45 -30.03
C THR A 547 45.95 88.12 -29.14
N GLU A 548 46.65 87.38 -28.28
CA GLU A 548 47.79 87.87 -27.51
C GLU A 548 48.98 88.23 -28.42
N LEU A 549 49.31 87.39 -29.40
CA LEU A 549 50.37 87.67 -30.37
C LEU A 549 50.03 88.89 -31.23
N LEU A 550 48.76 89.03 -31.65
CA LEU A 550 48.26 90.22 -32.34
C LEU A 550 48.45 91.46 -31.46
N SER A 551 47.93 91.44 -30.22
CA SER A 551 48.07 92.55 -29.25
C SER A 551 49.53 92.95 -29.01
N ARG A 552 50.44 91.97 -28.89
CA ARG A 552 51.89 92.23 -28.77
C ARG A 552 52.46 92.87 -30.04
N SER A 553 52.05 92.41 -31.23
CA SER A 553 52.50 92.97 -32.50
C SER A 553 51.95 94.38 -32.75
N GLU A 554 50.70 94.65 -32.37
CA GLU A 554 50.06 95.97 -32.43
C GLU A 554 50.74 96.96 -31.48
N HIS A 555 51.10 96.52 -30.27
CA HIS A 555 51.87 97.33 -29.33
C HIS A 555 53.28 97.63 -29.86
N GLN A 556 53.99 96.64 -30.40
CA GLN A 556 55.30 96.83 -31.04
C GLN A 556 55.24 97.80 -32.24
N LEU A 557 54.15 97.71 -33.02
CA LEU A 557 53.86 98.59 -34.15
C LEU A 557 53.51 100.02 -33.69
N HIS A 558 52.86 100.18 -32.54
CA HIS A 558 52.63 101.48 -31.92
C HIS A 558 53.94 102.13 -31.41
N LEU A 559 54.79 101.36 -30.73
CA LEU A 559 56.12 101.83 -30.30
C LEU A 559 56.98 102.30 -31.48
N THR A 560 57.08 101.49 -32.54
CA THR A 560 57.83 101.86 -33.75
C THR A 560 57.22 103.03 -34.53
N ARG A 561 55.89 103.27 -34.43
CA ARG A 561 55.26 104.51 -34.91
C ARG A 561 55.73 105.72 -34.10
N LEU A 562 55.74 105.65 -32.77
CA LEU A 562 56.21 106.74 -31.91
C LEU A 562 57.70 107.06 -32.14
N GLU A 563 58.54 106.04 -32.32
CA GLU A 563 59.96 106.19 -32.68
C GLU A 563 60.12 106.88 -34.04
N LYS A 564 59.35 106.46 -35.06
CA LYS A 564 59.31 107.11 -36.37
C LYS A 564 58.87 108.57 -36.28
N GLU A 565 57.85 108.88 -35.50
CA GLU A 565 57.36 110.25 -35.29
C GLU A 565 58.36 111.12 -34.52
N ALA A 566 59.12 110.55 -33.58
CA ALA A 566 60.24 111.24 -32.93
C ALA A 566 61.38 111.53 -33.93
N ALA A 567 61.76 110.55 -34.76
CA ALA A 567 62.79 110.71 -35.78
C ALA A 567 62.39 111.73 -36.87
N VAL A 568 61.11 111.77 -37.27
CA VAL A 568 60.58 112.77 -38.21
C VAL A 568 60.57 114.17 -37.60
N ARG A 569 60.22 114.31 -36.31
CA ARG A 569 60.33 115.60 -35.59
C ARG A 569 61.77 116.09 -35.54
N CYS A 570 62.71 115.24 -35.12
CA CYS A 570 64.14 115.55 -35.11
C CYS A 570 64.62 116.07 -36.49
N ARG A 571 64.34 115.31 -37.56
CA ARG A 571 64.68 115.73 -38.94
C ARG A 571 64.00 117.03 -39.36
N SER A 572 62.77 117.29 -38.92
CA SER A 572 62.09 118.56 -39.20
C SER A 572 62.77 119.73 -38.50
N ASP A 573 63.30 119.53 -37.30
CA ASP A 573 63.99 120.58 -36.55
C ASP A 573 65.42 120.79 -37.07
N ASP A 574 66.11 119.72 -37.50
CA ASP A 574 67.37 119.80 -38.25
C ASP A 574 67.21 120.61 -39.55
N VAL A 575 66.14 120.35 -40.32
CA VAL A 575 65.83 121.11 -41.55
C VAL A 575 65.56 122.59 -41.23
N LYS A 576 64.79 122.90 -40.18
CA LYS A 576 64.56 124.30 -39.75
C LYS A 576 65.88 124.99 -39.41
N ALA A 577 66.74 124.34 -38.62
CA ALA A 577 68.05 124.88 -38.24
C ALA A 577 68.95 125.13 -39.47
N LEU A 578 68.99 124.20 -40.42
CA LEU A 578 69.72 124.37 -41.68
C LEU A 578 69.15 125.51 -42.54
N THR A 579 67.83 125.64 -42.66
CA THR A 579 67.22 126.75 -43.41
C THR A 579 67.51 128.12 -42.78
N PHE A 580 67.50 128.22 -41.44
CA PHE A 580 67.87 129.45 -40.74
C PHE A 580 69.35 129.81 -40.96
N GLN A 581 70.24 128.82 -40.90
CA GLN A 581 71.68 129.02 -41.13
C GLN A 581 72.00 129.39 -42.60
N ALA A 582 71.23 128.86 -43.56
CA ALA A 582 71.34 129.25 -44.97
C ALA A 582 70.88 130.70 -45.20
N GLN A 583 69.72 131.09 -44.66
CA GLN A 583 69.19 132.47 -44.77
C GLN A 583 70.13 133.50 -44.13
N HIS A 584 70.76 133.18 -42.98
CA HIS A 584 71.77 134.05 -42.37
C HIS A 584 72.98 134.27 -43.28
N ARG A 585 73.52 133.19 -43.88
CA ARG A 585 74.63 133.28 -44.85
C ARG A 585 74.26 134.08 -46.10
N GLU A 586 73.04 133.95 -46.58
CA GLU A 586 72.54 134.70 -47.73
C GLU A 586 72.52 136.21 -47.42
N GLN A 587 72.04 136.61 -46.24
CA GLN A 587 72.05 138.00 -45.79
C GLN A 587 73.47 138.57 -45.63
N GLU A 588 74.43 137.79 -45.08
CA GLU A 588 75.85 138.18 -44.99
C GLU A 588 76.48 138.41 -46.36
N LEU A 589 76.13 137.58 -47.36
CA LEU A 589 76.64 137.71 -48.72
C LEU A 589 76.05 138.92 -49.45
N ILE A 590 74.76 139.21 -49.28
CA ILE A 590 74.10 140.40 -49.85
C ILE A 590 74.76 141.68 -49.29
N GLN A 591 75.01 141.76 -47.99
CA GLN A 591 75.70 142.91 -47.38
C GLN A 591 77.11 143.11 -47.94
N LYS A 592 77.88 142.02 -48.14
CA LYS A 592 79.20 142.10 -48.79
C LYS A 592 79.12 142.54 -50.24
N MET A 593 78.12 142.08 -50.99
CA MET A 593 77.93 142.47 -52.39
C MET A 593 77.67 143.97 -52.52
N GLN A 594 76.75 144.52 -51.73
CA GLN A 594 76.47 145.96 -51.67
C GLN A 594 77.70 146.79 -51.25
N GLN A 595 78.53 146.25 -50.35
CA GLN A 595 79.77 146.90 -49.93
C GLN A 595 80.84 146.91 -51.04
N MET A 596 80.89 145.88 -51.89
CA MET A 596 81.76 145.83 -53.07
C MET A 596 81.25 146.74 -54.21
N GLU A 597 79.94 146.78 -54.45
CA GLU A 597 79.29 147.63 -55.46
C GLU A 597 79.58 149.12 -55.18
N THR A 598 79.37 149.57 -53.93
CA THR A 598 79.65 150.95 -53.51
C THR A 598 81.14 151.32 -53.47
N GLN A 599 82.05 150.33 -53.50
CA GLN A 599 83.49 150.56 -53.71
C GLN A 599 83.80 150.70 -55.20
N HIS A 600 83.25 149.85 -56.07
CA HIS A 600 83.43 149.95 -57.51
C HIS A 600 82.88 151.27 -58.07
N GLU A 601 81.71 151.70 -57.62
CA GLU A 601 81.08 152.96 -58.08
C GLU A 601 81.96 154.19 -57.77
N LYS A 602 82.69 154.20 -56.65
CA LYS A 602 83.67 155.26 -56.33
C LYS A 602 84.86 155.25 -57.28
N SER A 603 85.45 154.08 -57.54
CA SER A 603 86.58 153.96 -58.47
C SER A 603 86.22 154.31 -59.90
N VAL A 604 84.99 154.03 -60.35
CA VAL A 604 84.50 154.45 -61.67
C VAL A 604 84.42 155.98 -61.77
N ASN A 605 83.85 156.66 -60.77
CA ASN A 605 83.77 158.12 -60.73
C ASN A 605 85.17 158.80 -60.75
N GLU A 606 86.16 158.23 -60.04
CA GLU A 606 87.54 158.72 -60.07
C GLU A 606 88.20 158.55 -61.45
N LEU A 607 87.95 157.42 -62.13
CA LEU A 607 88.44 157.15 -63.48
C LEU A 607 87.79 158.07 -64.53
N GLU A 608 86.50 158.36 -64.43
CA GLU A 608 85.81 159.30 -65.33
C GLU A 608 86.31 160.75 -65.17
N ALA A 609 86.59 161.18 -63.94
CA ALA A 609 87.22 162.48 -63.68
C ALA A 609 88.63 162.58 -64.30
N LEU A 610 89.44 161.51 -64.16
CA LEU A 610 90.76 161.41 -64.80
C LEU A 610 90.65 161.42 -66.33
N LEU A 611 89.73 160.67 -66.91
CA LEU A 611 89.51 160.59 -68.37
C LEU A 611 89.15 161.95 -68.96
N ASN A 612 88.27 162.72 -68.30
CA ASN A 612 87.89 164.06 -68.70
C ASN A 612 89.08 165.05 -68.63
N SER A 613 89.95 164.92 -67.62
CA SER A 613 91.17 165.72 -67.53
C SER A 613 92.16 165.42 -68.68
N GLN A 614 92.33 164.14 -69.04
CA GLN A 614 93.21 163.71 -70.13
C GLN A 614 92.67 164.16 -71.49
N ASN A 615 91.37 164.02 -71.76
CA ASN A 615 90.76 164.47 -73.01
C ASN A 615 90.95 165.98 -73.24
N THR A 616 90.88 166.78 -72.18
CA THR A 616 91.11 168.24 -72.24
C THR A 616 92.56 168.59 -72.60
N LEU A 617 93.54 167.80 -72.12
CA LEU A 617 94.96 167.96 -72.45
C LEU A 617 95.27 167.50 -73.89
N ILE A 618 94.67 166.39 -74.32
CA ILE A 618 94.80 165.83 -75.69
C ILE A 618 94.25 166.81 -76.73
N GLY A 619 93.19 167.58 -76.43
CA GLY A 619 92.70 168.65 -77.29
C GLY A 619 93.77 169.71 -77.57
N LYS A 620 94.40 170.25 -76.52
CA LYS A 620 95.46 171.27 -76.63
C LYS A 620 96.68 170.78 -77.42
N LEU A 621 97.12 169.53 -77.17
CA LEU A 621 98.23 168.92 -77.90
C LEU A 621 97.92 168.68 -79.38
N LYS A 622 96.67 168.34 -79.73
CA LYS A 622 96.24 168.17 -81.13
C LYS A 622 96.30 169.48 -81.92
N ASP A 623 95.93 170.60 -81.31
CA ASP A 623 95.96 171.90 -81.97
C ASP A 623 97.40 172.38 -82.23
N GLU A 624 98.33 172.20 -81.29
CA GLU A 624 99.76 172.49 -81.53
C GLU A 624 100.37 171.59 -82.62
N CYS A 625 100.05 170.30 -82.62
CA CYS A 625 100.50 169.37 -83.67
C CYS A 625 99.97 169.78 -85.06
N ARG A 626 98.75 170.32 -85.14
CA ARG A 626 98.15 170.78 -86.40
C ARG A 626 98.84 172.03 -86.97
N ILE A 627 99.29 172.94 -86.09
CA ILE A 627 100.08 174.13 -86.47
C ILE A 627 101.50 173.75 -86.91
N LEU A 628 102.09 172.71 -86.31
CA LEU A 628 103.39 172.18 -86.73
C LEU A 628 103.32 171.43 -88.06
N GLY A 629 102.25 170.67 -88.32
CA GLY A 629 102.04 169.96 -89.58
C GLY A 629 102.02 170.87 -90.81
N THR A 630 101.24 171.96 -90.77
CA THR A 630 101.14 172.93 -91.89
C THR A 630 102.47 173.61 -92.22
N LYS A 631 103.39 173.76 -91.25
CA LYS A 631 104.75 174.27 -91.48
C LYS A 631 105.68 173.24 -92.12
N LEU A 632 105.46 171.95 -91.87
CA LEU A 632 106.28 170.85 -92.38
C LEU A 632 105.93 170.49 -93.83
N GLU A 633 104.64 170.54 -94.18
CA GLU A 633 104.13 170.32 -95.55
C GLU A 633 104.69 171.36 -96.54
N HIS A 634 104.85 172.63 -96.11
CA HIS A 634 105.44 173.68 -96.94
C HIS A 634 106.95 173.47 -97.25
N VAL A 635 107.66 172.71 -96.42
CA VAL A 635 109.10 172.41 -96.59
C VAL A 635 109.32 171.13 -97.41
N THR A 636 108.45 170.14 -97.24
CA THR A 636 108.54 168.86 -97.97
C THR A 636 108.22 169.00 -99.46
N GLU A 637 107.25 169.85 -99.83
CA GLU A 637 106.88 170.06 -101.23
C GLU A 637 108.04 170.66 -102.07
N LYS A 638 108.81 171.60 -101.51
CA LYS A 638 109.99 172.17 -102.18
C LYS A 638 111.14 171.17 -102.33
N ASN A 639 111.39 170.34 -101.32
CA ASN A 639 112.42 169.29 -101.41
C ASN A 639 112.06 168.22 -102.44
N ARG A 640 110.77 167.89 -102.61
CA ARG A 640 110.29 166.96 -103.65
C ARG A 640 110.58 167.48 -105.06
N GLN A 641 110.46 168.78 -105.31
CA GLN A 641 110.82 169.42 -106.57
C GLN A 641 112.32 169.34 -106.89
N PHE A 642 113.17 169.40 -105.85
CA PHE A 642 114.63 169.30 -105.98
C PHE A 642 115.14 167.89 -106.34
N VAL A 643 114.39 166.84 -105.97
CA VAL A 643 114.79 165.43 -106.19
C VAL A 643 114.51 164.96 -107.62
N LEU A 644 113.41 165.40 -108.24
CA LEU A 644 113.09 165.04 -109.63
C LEU A 644 114.14 165.57 -110.61
N PHE A 645 114.50 166.85 -110.49
CA PHE A 645 115.52 167.49 -111.34
C PHE A 645 116.90 166.81 -111.21
N ARG A 646 117.23 166.28 -110.03
CA ARG A 646 118.50 165.57 -109.77
C ARG A 646 118.55 164.18 -110.41
N SER A 647 117.41 163.52 -110.58
CA SER A 647 117.31 162.22 -111.29
C SER A 647 117.52 162.37 -112.80
N GLU A 648 116.99 163.46 -113.37
CA GLU A 648 117.08 163.77 -114.80
C GLU A 648 118.51 164.17 -115.21
N ILE A 649 119.20 164.94 -114.36
CA ILE A 649 120.65 165.20 -114.46
C ILE A 649 121.46 163.89 -114.40
N GLY A 650 121.02 162.91 -113.60
CA GLY A 650 121.66 161.60 -113.50
C GLY A 650 121.67 160.83 -114.82
N GLN A 651 120.51 160.71 -115.48
CA GLN A 651 120.38 159.99 -116.75
C GLN A 651 121.18 160.66 -117.88
N LEU A 652 121.09 161.99 -118.02
CA LEU A 652 121.85 162.76 -119.01
C LEU A 652 123.37 162.70 -118.79
N SER A 653 123.83 162.51 -117.56
CA SER A 653 125.26 162.30 -117.26
C SER A 653 125.78 160.96 -117.77
N GLN A 654 124.93 159.93 -117.76
CA GLN A 654 125.30 158.56 -118.12
C GLN A 654 125.32 158.36 -119.64
N GLU A 655 124.39 158.99 -120.36
CA GLU A 655 124.45 159.10 -121.83
C GLU A 655 125.66 159.93 -122.29
N ASN A 656 125.96 161.04 -121.61
CA ASN A 656 127.16 161.83 -121.90
C ASN A 656 128.45 161.05 -121.68
N MET A 657 128.51 160.16 -120.68
CA MET A 657 129.69 159.33 -120.44
C MET A 657 129.90 158.32 -121.57
N TYR A 658 128.82 157.75 -122.13
CA TYR A 658 128.85 156.85 -123.28
C TYR A 658 129.22 157.58 -124.58
N LEU A 659 128.72 158.80 -124.77
CA LEU A 659 129.11 159.67 -125.88
C LEU A 659 130.57 160.14 -125.77
N ARG A 660 131.08 160.40 -124.56
CA ARG A 660 132.50 160.73 -124.34
C ARG A 660 133.42 159.55 -124.64
N ASP A 661 133.09 158.34 -124.20
CA ASP A 661 133.90 157.13 -124.48
C ASP A 661 133.93 156.78 -125.99
N THR A 662 132.89 157.14 -126.75
CA THR A 662 132.91 157.06 -128.22
C THR A 662 133.61 158.25 -128.88
N LEU A 663 133.53 159.45 -128.30
CA LEU A 663 134.32 160.62 -128.73
C LEU A 663 135.81 160.38 -128.51
N GLU A 664 136.23 159.79 -127.39
CA GLU A 664 137.63 159.48 -127.02
C GLU A 664 138.25 158.42 -127.95
N LYS A 665 137.42 157.50 -128.48
CA LYS A 665 137.78 156.56 -129.57
C LYS A 665 137.88 157.22 -130.94
N LEU A 666 137.18 158.33 -131.16
CA LEU A 666 137.36 159.18 -132.34
C LEU A 666 138.51 160.19 -132.15
N GLN A 667 138.79 160.58 -130.91
CA GLN A 667 139.84 161.49 -130.50
C GLN A 667 141.19 160.80 -130.71
N SER A 668 141.39 159.59 -130.19
CA SER A 668 142.58 158.78 -130.48
C SER A 668 142.84 158.52 -131.98
N ARG A 669 141.79 158.38 -132.79
CA ARG A 669 141.90 158.20 -134.25
C ARG A 669 142.11 159.52 -135.02
N SER A 670 141.59 160.62 -134.48
CA SER A 670 141.84 161.99 -134.96
C SER A 670 143.25 162.43 -134.59
N ASP A 671 143.73 162.10 -133.39
CA ASP A 671 145.10 162.35 -132.91
C ASP A 671 146.12 161.57 -133.73
N GLU A 672 145.77 160.40 -134.27
CA GLU A 672 146.60 159.64 -135.22
C GLU A 672 146.70 160.34 -136.59
N MET A 673 145.58 160.85 -137.11
CA MET A 673 145.53 161.68 -138.33
C MET A 673 146.19 163.04 -138.14
N GLU A 674 146.03 163.65 -136.97
CA GLU A 674 146.57 164.95 -136.63
C GLU A 674 148.06 164.84 -136.30
N ALA A 675 148.54 163.73 -135.73
CA ALA A 675 149.97 163.41 -135.66
C ALA A 675 150.60 163.30 -137.06
N GLN A 676 149.90 162.72 -138.04
CA GLN A 676 150.36 162.71 -139.44
C GLN A 676 150.35 164.13 -140.05
N CYS A 677 149.32 164.93 -139.78
CA CYS A 677 149.28 166.35 -140.17
C CYS A 677 150.36 167.20 -139.45
N ILE A 678 150.73 166.88 -138.21
CA ILE A 678 151.82 167.50 -137.45
C ILE A 678 153.18 167.03 -137.98
N GLN A 679 153.29 165.80 -138.48
CA GLN A 679 154.49 165.30 -139.15
C GLN A 679 154.69 166.00 -140.52
N HIS A 680 153.60 166.24 -141.26
CA HIS A 680 153.56 167.16 -142.40
C HIS A 680 153.85 168.62 -141.98
N GLY A 681 153.30 169.08 -140.85
CA GLY A 681 153.54 170.41 -140.30
C GLY A 681 155.00 170.64 -139.91
N ARG A 682 155.68 169.62 -139.36
CA ARG A 682 157.13 169.63 -139.07
C ARG A 682 157.99 169.51 -140.34
N MET A 683 157.44 168.98 -141.44
CA MET A 683 158.03 169.19 -142.77
C MET A 683 157.87 170.65 -143.20
N HIS A 684 156.68 171.24 -142.99
CA HIS A 684 156.37 172.62 -143.33
C HIS A 684 157.13 173.66 -142.50
N VAL A 685 157.46 173.37 -141.23
CA VAL A 685 158.36 174.18 -140.39
C VAL A 685 159.78 174.18 -140.98
N ARG A 686 160.29 173.03 -141.43
CA ARG A 686 161.61 172.97 -142.11
C ARG A 686 161.59 173.69 -143.46
N MET A 687 160.49 173.63 -144.19
CA MET A 687 160.32 174.34 -145.46
C MET A 687 160.15 175.86 -145.24
N LYS A 688 159.47 176.27 -144.17
CA LYS A 688 159.31 177.68 -143.76
C LYS A 688 160.56 178.26 -143.09
N GLN A 689 161.39 177.48 -142.40
CA GLN A 689 162.72 177.92 -141.96
C GLN A 689 163.64 178.16 -143.16
N ARG A 690 163.54 177.35 -144.23
CA ARG A 690 164.21 177.63 -145.51
C ARG A 690 163.72 178.94 -146.15
N LEU A 691 162.41 179.17 -146.20
CA LEU A 691 161.84 180.44 -146.71
C LEU A 691 162.12 181.65 -145.80
N GLY A 692 162.20 181.46 -144.48
CA GLY A 692 162.46 182.52 -143.50
C GLY A 692 163.92 182.92 -143.43
N GLN A 693 164.86 181.99 -143.62
CA GLN A 693 166.28 182.32 -143.82
C GLN A 693 166.50 183.05 -145.17
N LEU A 694 165.64 182.79 -146.17
CA LEU A 694 165.56 183.57 -147.41
C LEU A 694 164.98 184.97 -147.18
N ASP A 695 163.92 185.12 -146.38
CA ASP A 695 163.34 186.43 -146.04
C ASP A 695 164.26 187.25 -145.11
N GLN A 696 165.01 186.59 -144.24
CA GLN A 696 166.09 187.16 -143.42
C GLN A 696 167.26 187.69 -144.28
N HIS A 697 167.35 187.27 -145.55
CA HIS A 697 168.24 187.86 -146.57
C HIS A 697 167.55 188.98 -147.38
N CYS A 698 166.22 188.97 -147.49
CA CYS A 698 165.44 190.01 -148.18
C CYS A 698 165.15 191.25 -147.29
N GLN A 699 165.04 191.09 -145.98
CA GLN A 699 164.66 192.17 -145.05
C GLN A 699 165.84 192.76 -144.26
N SER A 700 166.95 192.04 -144.12
CA SER A 700 168.25 192.67 -143.82
C SER A 700 168.65 193.64 -144.94
N SER A 701 168.28 193.35 -146.19
CA SER A 701 168.35 194.30 -147.31
C SER A 701 167.40 195.52 -147.17
N ALA A 702 166.46 195.51 -146.21
CA ALA A 702 165.57 196.62 -145.90
C ALA A 702 165.97 197.41 -144.63
N GLN A 703 166.84 196.87 -143.76
CA GLN A 703 167.36 197.57 -142.57
C GLN A 703 167.92 198.96 -142.94
N HIS A 704 168.67 199.06 -144.03
CA HIS A 704 169.28 200.31 -144.49
C HIS A 704 168.29 201.39 -144.98
N VAL A 705 166.99 201.10 -145.11
CA VAL A 705 166.03 202.01 -145.79
C VAL A 705 165.26 202.95 -144.84
N VAL A 706 164.91 202.53 -143.61
CA VAL A 706 164.00 203.33 -142.74
C VAL A 706 164.70 204.01 -141.54
N GLU A 707 165.93 203.63 -141.19
CA GLU A 707 166.76 204.44 -140.27
C GLU A 707 167.02 205.86 -140.83
N LEU A 708 166.87 206.04 -142.15
CA LEU A 708 166.83 207.34 -142.84
C LEU A 708 165.65 208.24 -142.41
N LEU A 709 164.53 207.69 -141.93
CA LEU A 709 163.33 208.45 -141.52
C LEU A 709 163.27 208.78 -140.03
N ASN A 710 164.10 208.12 -139.20
CA ASN A 710 164.33 208.48 -137.80
C ASN A 710 164.75 209.96 -137.65
N LYS A 711 165.29 210.56 -138.73
CA LYS A 711 165.78 211.95 -138.80
C LYS A 711 164.74 213.02 -139.12
N GLN A 712 163.49 212.69 -139.50
CA GLN A 712 162.54 213.71 -139.97
C GLN A 712 161.60 214.27 -138.89
N ASN A 713 160.66 213.50 -138.35
CA ASN A 713 159.54 214.12 -137.60
C ASN A 713 159.79 214.46 -136.12
N GLN A 714 161.01 214.29 -135.63
CA GLN A 714 161.48 215.05 -134.46
C GLN A 714 161.51 216.57 -134.75
N LEU A 715 161.42 217.01 -136.02
CA LEU A 715 161.22 218.41 -136.45
C LEU A 715 159.77 218.92 -136.35
N LEU A 716 158.74 218.05 -136.33
CA LEU A 716 157.35 218.50 -136.16
C LEU A 716 156.94 218.71 -134.70
N LYS A 717 157.88 218.58 -133.76
CA LYS A 717 157.82 219.15 -132.40
C LYS A 717 157.23 220.57 -132.35
N GLU A 718 157.54 221.38 -133.35
CA GLU A 718 157.60 222.84 -133.18
C GLU A 718 156.33 223.59 -133.61
N LYS A 719 155.33 222.92 -134.22
CA LYS A 719 154.27 223.65 -134.96
C LYS A 719 152.97 223.98 -134.21
N HIS A 720 152.52 223.17 -133.24
CA HIS A 720 151.20 223.41 -132.57
C HIS A 720 151.24 223.70 -131.07
N ALA A 721 152.45 223.94 -130.54
CA ALA A 721 152.59 224.93 -129.46
C ALA A 721 152.09 226.31 -129.92
N LEU A 722 152.41 226.76 -131.14
CA LEU A 722 152.01 228.09 -131.67
C LEU A 722 150.49 228.35 -131.80
N THR A 723 149.64 227.33 -131.70
CA THR A 723 148.18 227.50 -131.56
C THR A 723 147.71 227.52 -130.11
N GLU A 724 148.62 227.79 -129.17
CA GLU A 724 148.35 228.60 -127.97
C GLU A 724 147.65 229.92 -128.34
N GLU A 725 148.23 230.67 -129.29
CA GLU A 725 148.23 232.13 -129.13
C GLU A 725 147.01 232.84 -129.73
N MET A 726 146.40 232.28 -130.79
CA MET A 726 145.58 233.09 -131.70
C MET A 726 144.17 233.47 -131.21
N GLN A 727 143.56 232.74 -130.26
CA GLN A 727 142.25 233.13 -129.69
C GLN A 727 142.26 233.36 -128.17
N HIS A 728 143.45 233.65 -127.65
CA HIS A 728 143.75 234.48 -126.45
C HIS A 728 143.18 235.93 -126.54
N LEU A 729 142.20 236.15 -127.43
CA LEU A 729 141.89 237.42 -128.09
C LEU A 729 140.41 237.59 -128.46
N ARG A 730 139.52 236.63 -128.19
CA ARG A 730 138.06 236.82 -128.37
C ARG A 730 137.23 236.92 -127.08
N ILE A 731 137.95 237.33 -126.03
CA ILE A 731 137.79 238.66 -125.43
C ILE A 731 136.67 238.68 -124.34
N GLN A 732 136.07 239.75 -123.82
CA GLN A 732 135.01 240.52 -124.49
C GLN A 732 133.97 239.61 -125.21
N VAL A 733 132.84 240.08 -125.69
CA VAL A 733 132.44 241.48 -125.82
C VAL A 733 131.38 241.83 -124.79
N TYR A 734 130.65 240.83 -124.26
CA TYR A 734 129.46 241.04 -123.46
C TYR A 734 129.34 240.09 -122.26
N LEU A 735 129.64 240.65 -121.09
CA LEU A 735 128.89 240.43 -119.86
C LEU A 735 128.63 238.98 -119.35
N LEU A 736 129.60 238.07 -119.21
CA LEU A 736 130.75 237.64 -120.02
C LEU A 736 131.27 236.32 -119.40
#